data_AF-A0A3N0VKS0-F1
#
_entry.id   AF-A0A3N0VKS0-F1
#
_cell.length_a   1.000
_cell.length_b   1.000
_cell.length_c   1.000
_cell.angle_alpha   90.00
_cell.angle_beta   90.00
_cell.angle_gamma   90.00
#
_symmetry.space_group_name_H-M   'P 1'
#
loop_
_entity.id
_entity.type
_entity.pdbx_description
1 polymer ?
#
loop_
_entity_poly.entity_id
_entity_poly.type
_entity_poly.pdbx_seq_one_letter_code
_entity_poly.pdbx_strand_id
1 'polypeptide(L)'
;MLGLNGLLSAPAQAVVQLYDEAAVAQRADVDYREGRLTPAVEADGLVRQLGARATWNAFGTVASLVKPGGYLATGLSQDAETAARQWLRQNRVLFKLSTLGVDELELINDGRTPGNRAQALLFRQRFSGLPAAVGGLITVGVIDGKVYYVSSSSAGEQPPASSAVLSPLQAWLRAAQDVRRAVPIANVLSTLDQSASTGWTLFKVRGFSQPQRARLLALPVPAGGVRQVFETVVLDVQAGVPLAYVHYVDAETGKVWRRENRVYNATAFPLVPQAYNGSFADAKTCAERHEYSVAAGSAAINLITTALLPTNSVAVNLYRANADGAAQLVASIHSLTGPAQVLNYAPSGGVPAGNYQVEVCPEDSFLSLGSLPPLPDYLGTFLVSPVDVSVTSVLLGADANAPQWKWFPSNPDQSYAGEDVRKVACFAPLPAGGLAGCDVDVTTTASRGPWDMLLGLVPTFTTIGNNAITAGGSLSPLTPSVPNPPLTLNRKYDFTFNNAWYKSGCSPLEVLKSQVPLSNGNDLSAVTTNLFVMHNRMHDFAYFLGFTEKNYNLQLFNFGLTPLSQQNDPELGTSQAGSITGSPWMPTYGTLPGRNNANQIALMDGVPGITNQYLFQPVGGLIYPPCTDGALDMGIAGHEYTHAISNRMVAGPDGNLTSEQGGAMGESWSDLVATEFQHAFGYTQAGGYSPTALGAYTTGNPVRGIRDYPLDDNPLNYGNYGFDTPGPEVHADGEIWNGLQWELRQAFIDQYNADYPDSDANLQRDCANGLVDAQHCPGNRRWIQLIFDAWLLMQSDVSMLDARDAMLAADLARFGGANQALMWRVFAKRGMGEYAYTDGGDDVEPVPSFESPLATDQAEIAFKVFAGDEGGAPISNARILVGRYATRTRQIADTDPATVVDETDEASRRKTLINRDSARFVPGHYEFMVVAPGYGIHHFEQDLKPGKATLSFTLPSNRASLSKGASVSTSASLAENIALKDQLIDDSEDTGAILGDAGLAVGAYATIALAGGEQTVSSVSVSTAAGPSNAGRWTALRSFEIRSCDGACADPVADFKNLVYTSADDAFPGVRPRPLQPDLNLRRFSFAPVKATHLQLRVLNTQCSGGPDFQGDQDSDPLNNTDCMSTSSTLLSALNILSGGSPITSVKPGDAARATEIQAYSSEAKAELSASSDPGGSSSGGGDGGSGRFGGGAAGLGLLLPLLLAAARRRRLASGRDGAELGAGGGR
;
A
#
# COMPACT_ATOMS: atom_id res chain seq x y z
N MET A 1 24.93 33.77 -51.86
CA MET A 1 26.13 34.17 -52.64
C MET A 1 27.28 34.30 -51.66
N LEU A 2 28.45 33.63 -51.68
CA LEU A 2 29.12 32.63 -52.54
C LEU A 2 29.41 31.39 -51.65
N GLY A 3 29.40 30.10 -52.06
CA GLY A 3 30.16 29.41 -53.12
C GLY A 3 31.62 29.15 -52.66
N LEU A 4 32.23 27.95 -52.64
CA LEU A 4 31.99 26.61 -53.20
C LEU A 4 33.01 25.61 -52.57
N ASN A 5 32.58 24.35 -52.35
CA ASN A 5 33.21 23.01 -52.55
C ASN A 5 34.76 22.85 -52.49
N GLY A 6 35.36 21.87 -51.79
CA GLY A 6 35.20 20.39 -51.79
C GLY A 6 36.58 19.78 -52.17
N LEU A 7 37.08 18.59 -51.81
CA LEU A 7 36.60 17.33 -51.22
C LEU A 7 37.84 16.40 -51.02
N LEU A 8 37.70 15.35 -50.19
CA LEU A 8 38.44 14.06 -50.04
C LEU A 8 38.85 13.82 -48.56
N SER A 9 38.08 13.14 -47.68
CA SER A 9 37.55 11.76 -47.62
C SER A 9 38.51 10.71 -47.03
N ALA A 10 38.25 10.27 -45.78
CA ALA A 10 38.31 8.87 -45.32
C ALA A 10 37.71 8.75 -43.88
N PRO A 11 37.12 7.60 -43.50
CA PRO A 11 35.97 7.53 -42.61
C PRO A 11 36.29 7.08 -41.17
N ALA A 12 35.64 7.68 -40.18
CA ALA A 12 35.50 7.08 -38.86
C ALA A 12 34.24 6.21 -38.87
N GLN A 13 34.42 4.89 -38.98
CA GLN A 13 33.38 3.91 -38.69
C GLN A 13 33.12 3.94 -37.17
N ALA A 14 32.16 4.73 -36.72
CA ALA A 14 31.47 4.45 -35.48
C ALA A 14 30.49 3.31 -35.76
N VAL A 15 30.80 2.13 -35.22
CA VAL A 15 29.86 1.02 -35.18
C VAL A 15 28.70 1.45 -34.28
N VAL A 16 27.61 1.89 -34.90
CA VAL A 16 26.29 1.95 -34.26
C VAL A 16 25.87 0.49 -34.06
N GLN A 17 26.21 -0.09 -32.91
CA GLN A 17 25.45 -1.21 -32.39
C GLN A 17 24.19 -0.61 -31.78
N LEU A 18 23.10 -0.68 -32.54
CA LEU A 18 21.75 -0.50 -32.04
C LEU A 18 21.56 -1.46 -30.84
N TYR A 19 21.64 -0.94 -29.62
CA TYR A 19 21.11 -1.64 -28.46
C TYR A 19 19.59 -1.64 -28.61
N ASP A 20 19.04 -2.83 -28.80
CA ASP A 20 17.62 -3.11 -28.95
C ASP A 20 16.84 -2.52 -27.75
N GLU A 21 16.01 -1.50 -28.02
CA GLU A 21 15.20 -0.75 -27.05
C GLU A 21 14.23 -1.63 -26.24
N ALA A 22 14.10 -2.91 -26.58
CA ALA A 22 13.32 -3.88 -25.81
C ALA A 22 13.98 -4.34 -24.50
N ALA A 23 15.26 -4.07 -24.20
CA ALA A 23 15.93 -4.77 -23.10
C ALA A 23 15.60 -4.34 -21.65
N VAL A 24 15.02 -3.15 -21.40
CA VAL A 24 15.02 -2.53 -20.04
C VAL A 24 13.62 -2.20 -19.48
N ALA A 25 12.52 -2.63 -20.12
CA ALA A 25 11.22 -2.60 -19.45
C ALA A 25 11.15 -3.75 -18.44
N GLN A 26 10.91 -3.45 -17.15
CA GLN A 26 10.54 -4.47 -16.16
C GLN A 26 9.34 -5.26 -16.70
N ARG A 27 9.40 -6.58 -16.62
CA ARG A 27 8.33 -7.42 -17.14
C ARG A 27 7.24 -7.53 -16.09
N ALA A 28 6.00 -7.27 -16.50
CA ALA A 28 4.84 -7.49 -15.65
C ALA A 28 4.78 -8.94 -15.14
N ASP A 29 4.08 -9.12 -14.04
CA ASP A 29 3.73 -10.43 -13.51
C ASP A 29 2.95 -11.21 -14.57
N VAL A 30 3.19 -12.51 -14.63
CA VAL A 30 2.39 -13.41 -15.47
C VAL A 30 2.09 -14.66 -14.69
N ASP A 31 0.85 -15.11 -14.79
CA ASP A 31 0.44 -16.42 -14.35
C ASP A 31 -0.28 -17.12 -15.51
N TYR A 32 0.40 -18.09 -16.13
CA TYR A 32 -0.14 -18.88 -17.23
C TYR A 32 -0.92 -20.11 -16.76
N ARG A 33 -1.23 -20.20 -15.47
CA ARG A 33 -2.10 -21.24 -14.91
C ARG A 33 -3.56 -20.91 -15.22
N GLU A 34 -3.92 -21.07 -16.48
CA GLU A 34 -5.28 -20.83 -16.95
C GLU A 34 -6.21 -22.00 -16.61
N GLY A 35 -7.50 -21.69 -16.53
CA GLY A 35 -8.57 -22.66 -16.32
C GLY A 35 -9.19 -22.56 -14.94
N ARG A 36 -10.48 -22.92 -14.87
CA ARG A 36 -11.24 -23.02 -13.63
C ARG A 36 -12.02 -24.31 -13.63
N LEU A 37 -11.90 -25.07 -12.55
CA LEU A 37 -12.71 -26.24 -12.32
C LEU A 37 -13.95 -25.84 -11.53
N THR A 38 -15.09 -26.42 -11.88
CA THR A 38 -16.30 -26.25 -11.08
C THR A 38 -16.19 -27.01 -9.75
N PRO A 39 -16.80 -26.48 -8.68
CA PRO A 39 -16.99 -27.23 -7.44
C PRO A 39 -17.75 -28.53 -7.68
N ALA A 40 -17.46 -29.56 -6.89
CA ALA A 40 -18.24 -30.80 -6.92
C ALA A 40 -19.62 -30.57 -6.28
N VAL A 41 -20.69 -31.13 -6.85
CA VAL A 41 -22.07 -31.02 -6.32
C VAL A 41 -22.16 -31.48 -4.86
N GLU A 42 -21.38 -32.51 -4.48
CA GLU A 42 -21.29 -32.99 -3.11
C GLU A 42 -20.68 -31.95 -2.15
N ALA A 43 -19.73 -31.15 -2.64
CA ALA A 43 -19.09 -30.09 -1.86
C ALA A 43 -20.08 -28.96 -1.54
N ASP A 44 -20.87 -28.52 -2.53
CA ASP A 44 -21.97 -27.55 -2.32
C ASP A 44 -23.01 -28.07 -1.33
N GLY A 45 -23.38 -29.36 -1.44
CA GLY A 45 -24.27 -30.02 -0.50
C GLY A 45 -23.75 -29.99 0.94
N LEU A 46 -22.44 -30.22 1.13
CA LEU A 46 -21.79 -30.18 2.43
C LEU A 46 -21.73 -28.76 3.01
N VAL A 47 -21.42 -27.74 2.21
CA VAL A 47 -21.46 -26.32 2.64
C VAL A 47 -22.83 -25.95 3.19
N ARG A 48 -23.91 -26.34 2.49
CA ARG A 48 -25.30 -26.14 2.96
C ARG A 48 -25.59 -26.91 4.24
N GLN A 49 -25.11 -28.14 4.38
CA GLN A 49 -25.29 -28.95 5.60
C GLN A 49 -24.61 -28.31 6.83
N LEU A 50 -23.47 -27.67 6.63
CA LEU A 50 -22.76 -26.94 7.70
C LEU A 50 -23.47 -25.63 8.09
N GLY A 51 -24.39 -25.14 7.24
CA GLY A 51 -24.96 -23.81 7.34
C GLY A 51 -23.89 -22.73 7.15
N ALA A 52 -22.91 -23.01 6.29
CA ALA A 52 -21.77 -22.15 6.02
C ALA A 52 -21.93 -21.41 4.67
N ARG A 53 -21.13 -20.37 4.49
CA ARG A 53 -20.88 -19.69 3.22
C ARG A 53 -19.50 -20.10 2.73
N ALA A 54 -19.38 -20.40 1.43
CA ALA A 54 -18.10 -20.73 0.80
C ALA A 54 -17.84 -19.85 -0.42
N THR A 55 -16.57 -19.51 -0.64
CA THR A 55 -16.03 -19.10 -1.94
C THR A 55 -15.18 -20.25 -2.50
N TRP A 56 -14.93 -20.25 -3.82
CA TRP A 56 -14.27 -21.36 -4.51
C TRP A 56 -13.09 -20.87 -5.34
N ASN A 57 -11.95 -21.52 -5.21
CA ASN A 57 -10.74 -21.19 -5.97
C ASN A 57 -10.76 -21.83 -7.37
N ALA A 58 -9.71 -21.55 -8.15
CA ALA A 58 -9.57 -22.05 -9.53
C ALA A 58 -9.60 -23.60 -9.65
N PHE A 59 -9.30 -24.34 -8.58
CA PHE A 59 -9.33 -25.81 -8.57
C PHE A 59 -10.71 -26.38 -8.24
N GLY A 60 -11.73 -25.54 -8.04
CA GLY A 60 -13.06 -25.96 -7.61
C GLY A 60 -13.02 -26.61 -6.22
N THR A 61 -12.10 -26.17 -5.37
CA THR A 61 -12.05 -26.46 -3.93
C THR A 61 -12.37 -25.18 -3.17
N VAL A 62 -12.69 -25.31 -1.89
CA VAL A 62 -13.02 -24.16 -1.03
C VAL A 62 -11.85 -23.17 -0.99
N ALA A 63 -12.15 -21.89 -1.22
CA ALA A 63 -11.23 -20.76 -1.05
C ALA A 63 -11.36 -20.14 0.35
N SER A 64 -12.59 -19.84 0.75
CA SER A 64 -12.95 -19.41 2.11
C SER A 64 -14.21 -20.17 2.54
N LEU A 65 -14.29 -20.50 3.82
CA LEU A 65 -15.45 -21.14 4.44
C LEU A 65 -15.66 -20.54 5.82
N VAL A 66 -16.84 -19.96 6.01
CA VAL A 66 -17.24 -19.30 7.24
C VAL A 66 -18.67 -19.66 7.59
N LYS A 67 -18.95 -19.78 8.90
CA LYS A 67 -20.32 -19.88 9.40
C LYS A 67 -20.70 -18.57 10.06
N PRO A 68 -21.60 -17.76 9.47
CA PRO A 68 -22.02 -16.50 10.08
C PRO A 68 -22.51 -16.70 11.52
N GLY A 69 -21.91 -15.96 12.46
CA GLY A 69 -22.29 -15.98 13.89
C GLY A 69 -22.02 -17.30 14.62
N GLY A 70 -21.19 -18.22 14.09
CA GLY A 70 -20.96 -19.51 14.74
C GLY A 70 -19.74 -20.28 14.25
N TYR A 71 -19.60 -21.50 14.75
CA TYR A 71 -18.47 -22.37 14.46
C TYR A 71 -18.82 -23.40 13.38
N LEU A 72 -17.88 -23.68 12.47
CA LEU A 72 -17.99 -24.74 11.47
C LEU A 72 -18.08 -26.14 12.11
N ALA A 73 -17.44 -26.31 13.27
CA ALA A 73 -17.55 -27.52 14.09
C ALA A 73 -17.26 -27.22 15.56
N THR A 74 -17.78 -28.07 16.45
CA THR A 74 -17.56 -28.04 17.90
C THR A 74 -17.34 -29.45 18.44
N GLY A 75 -16.81 -29.58 19.65
CA GLY A 75 -16.61 -30.87 20.30
C GLY A 75 -15.45 -31.69 19.71
N LEU A 76 -14.48 -31.02 19.09
CA LEU A 76 -13.24 -31.63 18.60
C LEU A 76 -12.19 -31.74 19.73
N SER A 77 -11.02 -32.29 19.40
CA SER A 77 -9.86 -32.34 20.30
C SER A 77 -9.52 -30.97 20.89
N GLN A 78 -9.01 -30.93 22.12
CA GLN A 78 -8.44 -29.72 22.71
C GLN A 78 -7.05 -29.39 22.17
N ASP A 79 -6.35 -30.36 21.59
CA ASP A 79 -5.15 -30.14 20.79
C ASP A 79 -5.54 -29.62 19.41
N ALA A 80 -5.07 -28.42 19.05
CA ALA A 80 -5.57 -27.69 17.88
C ALA A 80 -5.17 -28.34 16.56
N GLU A 81 -3.95 -28.86 16.43
CA GLU A 81 -3.55 -29.58 15.21
C GLU A 81 -4.40 -30.84 15.03
N THR A 82 -4.60 -31.61 16.11
CA THR A 82 -5.47 -32.79 16.09
C THR A 82 -6.90 -32.43 15.69
N ALA A 83 -7.44 -31.34 16.24
CA ALA A 83 -8.78 -30.84 15.90
C ALA A 83 -8.88 -30.43 14.44
N ALA A 84 -7.91 -29.68 13.93
CA ALA A 84 -7.85 -29.25 12.54
C ALA A 84 -7.80 -30.45 11.58
N ARG A 85 -6.90 -31.41 11.82
CA ARG A 85 -6.80 -32.64 10.99
C ARG A 85 -8.05 -33.50 11.10
N GLN A 86 -8.66 -33.61 12.28
CA GLN A 86 -9.95 -34.32 12.46
C GLN A 86 -11.04 -33.69 11.58
N TRP A 87 -11.17 -32.36 11.60
CA TRP A 87 -12.15 -31.64 10.81
C TRP A 87 -11.88 -31.76 9.30
N LEU A 88 -10.62 -31.64 8.86
CA LEU A 88 -10.22 -31.81 7.47
C LEU A 88 -10.56 -33.22 6.96
N ARG A 89 -10.31 -34.28 7.73
CA ARG A 89 -10.68 -35.66 7.34
C ARG A 89 -12.20 -35.83 7.16
N GLN A 90 -13.00 -35.18 8.00
CA GLN A 90 -14.46 -35.22 7.93
C GLN A 90 -15.00 -34.45 6.71
N ASN A 91 -14.32 -33.37 6.30
CA ASN A 91 -14.77 -32.46 5.24
C ASN A 91 -13.89 -32.50 3.98
N ARG A 92 -13.10 -33.56 3.79
CA ARG A 92 -12.06 -33.69 2.75
C ARG A 92 -12.55 -33.45 1.30
N VAL A 93 -13.84 -33.66 1.04
CA VAL A 93 -14.47 -33.40 -0.27
C VAL A 93 -14.36 -31.92 -0.66
N LEU A 94 -14.42 -31.00 0.31
CA LEU A 94 -14.26 -29.56 0.10
C LEU A 94 -12.89 -29.19 -0.48
N PHE A 95 -11.88 -30.03 -0.21
CA PHE A 95 -10.49 -29.83 -0.61
C PHE A 95 -10.06 -30.81 -1.71
N LYS A 96 -10.94 -31.69 -2.17
CA LYS A 96 -10.62 -32.80 -3.10
C LYS A 96 -9.41 -33.64 -2.61
N LEU A 97 -9.37 -33.94 -1.30
CA LEU A 97 -8.33 -34.76 -0.68
C LEU A 97 -8.85 -36.14 -0.25
N SER A 98 -7.99 -37.15 -0.25
CA SER A 98 -8.22 -38.43 0.42
C SER A 98 -7.84 -38.33 1.90
N THR A 99 -8.09 -39.39 2.67
CA THR A 99 -7.61 -39.47 4.06
C THR A 99 -6.08 -39.43 4.12
N LEU A 100 -5.40 -40.10 3.19
CA LEU A 100 -3.94 -40.09 3.11
C LEU A 100 -3.44 -38.68 2.77
N GLY A 101 -4.08 -37.97 1.84
CA GLY A 101 -3.71 -36.59 1.50
C GLY A 101 -3.80 -35.63 2.68
N VAL A 102 -4.78 -35.79 3.57
CA VAL A 102 -4.87 -35.01 4.82
C VAL A 102 -3.77 -35.38 5.82
N ASP A 103 -3.38 -36.66 5.88
CA ASP A 103 -2.30 -37.13 6.75
C ASP A 103 -0.92 -36.66 6.27
N GLU A 104 -0.74 -36.49 4.95
CA GLU A 104 0.48 -36.00 4.31
C GLU A 104 0.63 -34.46 4.31
N LEU A 105 -0.39 -33.72 4.75
CA LEU A 105 -0.31 -32.27 4.91
C LEU A 105 0.80 -31.89 5.91
N GLU A 106 1.73 -31.06 5.44
CA GLU A 106 2.81 -30.49 6.23
C GLU A 106 2.27 -29.32 7.06
N LEU A 107 2.41 -29.36 8.39
CA LEU A 107 2.11 -28.19 9.23
C LEU A 107 3.28 -27.20 9.12
N ILE A 108 3.01 -26.02 8.58
CA ILE A 108 4.00 -24.95 8.40
C ILE A 108 4.02 -24.02 9.62
N ASN A 109 2.85 -23.73 10.21
CA ASN A 109 2.75 -22.88 11.40
C ASN A 109 1.51 -23.22 12.25
N ASP A 110 1.64 -23.09 13.58
CA ASP A 110 0.57 -23.15 14.58
C ASP A 110 -0.03 -21.79 14.96
N GLY A 111 0.40 -20.70 14.30
CA GLY A 111 -0.25 -19.40 14.17
C GLY A 111 -0.91 -18.87 15.43
N ARG A 112 -0.15 -18.76 16.53
CA ARG A 112 -0.69 -18.32 17.83
C ARG A 112 -0.89 -16.82 17.85
N THR A 113 -2.04 -16.39 18.35
CA THR A 113 -2.38 -14.98 18.55
C THR A 113 -2.03 -14.54 19.99
N PRO A 114 -1.37 -13.39 20.21
CA PRO A 114 -1.04 -12.93 21.56
C PRO A 114 -2.27 -12.73 22.44
N GLY A 115 -2.17 -13.13 23.71
CA GLY A 115 -3.23 -12.98 24.71
C GLY A 115 -4.49 -13.83 24.43
N ASN A 116 -4.46 -14.71 23.43
CA ASN A 116 -5.64 -15.44 22.99
C ASN A 116 -5.31 -16.95 22.81
N ARG A 117 -6.33 -17.80 22.94
CA ARG A 117 -6.23 -19.25 22.75
C ARG A 117 -6.52 -19.68 21.30
N ALA A 118 -6.94 -18.75 20.44
CA ALA A 118 -7.12 -18.99 19.02
C ALA A 118 -5.79 -19.27 18.33
N GLN A 119 -5.80 -20.26 17.44
CA GLN A 119 -4.66 -20.67 16.63
C GLN A 119 -5.07 -20.81 15.16
N ALA A 120 -4.28 -20.25 14.25
CA ALA A 120 -4.43 -20.40 12.81
C ALA A 120 -3.42 -21.44 12.30
N LEU A 121 -3.89 -22.66 12.04
CA LEU A 121 -3.04 -23.78 11.65
C LEU A 121 -2.87 -23.74 10.13
N LEU A 122 -1.67 -23.40 9.66
CA LEU A 122 -1.34 -23.35 8.23
C LEU A 122 -0.72 -24.67 7.77
N PHE A 123 -1.42 -25.37 6.89
CA PHE A 123 -0.96 -26.59 6.26
C PHE A 123 -0.56 -26.36 4.80
N ARG A 124 0.42 -27.14 4.32
CA ARG A 124 0.87 -27.16 2.92
C ARG A 124 0.73 -28.57 2.34
N GLN A 125 0.18 -28.66 1.13
CA GLN A 125 0.12 -29.88 0.34
C GLN A 125 1.50 -30.32 -0.14
N ARG A 126 1.70 -31.63 -0.22
CA ARG A 126 2.85 -32.26 -0.88
C ARG A 126 2.37 -33.13 -2.03
N PHE A 127 3.11 -33.11 -3.14
CA PHE A 127 2.83 -33.90 -4.32
C PHE A 127 4.04 -34.79 -4.63
N SER A 128 3.90 -36.10 -4.37
CA SER A 128 5.01 -37.06 -4.49
C SER A 128 6.27 -36.61 -3.72
N GLY A 129 6.08 -36.16 -2.48
CA GLY A 129 7.15 -35.73 -1.59
C GLY A 129 7.66 -34.30 -1.82
N LEU A 130 7.26 -33.61 -2.90
CA LEU A 130 7.62 -32.20 -3.14
C LEU A 130 6.57 -31.26 -2.53
N PRO A 131 6.96 -30.17 -1.84
CA PRO A 131 6.01 -29.17 -1.37
C PRO A 131 5.38 -28.41 -2.54
N ALA A 132 4.13 -27.98 -2.36
CA ALA A 132 3.44 -27.09 -3.28
C ALA A 132 4.21 -25.77 -3.43
N ALA A 133 4.40 -25.33 -4.68
CA ALA A 133 5.14 -24.13 -5.04
C ALA A 133 4.31 -22.86 -4.86
N VAL A 134 3.09 -22.90 -5.39
CA VAL A 134 2.10 -21.83 -5.33
C VAL A 134 0.75 -22.47 -5.09
N GLY A 135 -0.01 -21.88 -4.16
CA GLY A 135 -1.24 -22.50 -3.67
C GLY A 135 -0.95 -23.80 -2.91
N GLY A 136 -1.96 -24.65 -2.79
CA GLY A 136 -1.84 -25.87 -1.99
C GLY A 136 -1.76 -25.61 -0.48
N LEU A 137 -2.20 -24.42 -0.03
CA LEU A 137 -2.26 -24.07 1.38
C LEU A 137 -3.67 -24.29 1.94
N ILE A 138 -3.76 -24.65 3.20
CA ILE A 138 -5.03 -24.77 3.94
C ILE A 138 -4.80 -24.19 5.33
N THR A 139 -5.48 -23.09 5.65
CA THR A 139 -5.48 -22.50 6.98
C THR A 139 -6.75 -22.89 7.71
N VAL A 140 -6.61 -23.46 8.92
CA VAL A 140 -7.74 -23.82 9.79
C VAL A 140 -7.64 -23.04 11.10
N GLY A 141 -8.60 -22.14 11.32
CA GLY A 141 -8.76 -21.41 12.58
C GLY A 141 -9.42 -22.29 13.63
N VAL A 142 -8.70 -22.57 14.73
CA VAL A 142 -9.15 -23.39 15.85
C VAL A 142 -9.14 -22.62 17.16
N ILE A 143 -10.18 -22.78 17.98
CA ILE A 143 -10.21 -22.34 19.37
C ILE A 143 -11.00 -23.35 20.21
N ASP A 144 -10.40 -23.85 21.30
CA ASP A 144 -11.06 -24.72 22.29
C ASP A 144 -11.80 -25.95 21.71
N GLY A 145 -11.20 -26.62 20.72
CA GLY A 145 -11.83 -27.75 20.03
C GLY A 145 -13.03 -27.34 19.16
N LYS A 146 -13.03 -26.09 18.67
CA LYS A 146 -13.99 -25.58 17.68
C LYS A 146 -13.23 -25.03 16.48
N VAL A 147 -13.76 -25.27 15.28
CA VAL A 147 -13.25 -24.66 14.04
C VAL A 147 -14.12 -23.44 13.74
N TYR A 148 -13.51 -22.26 13.70
CA TYR A 148 -14.25 -21.00 13.49
C TYR A 148 -14.13 -20.46 12.06
N TYR A 149 -13.06 -20.83 11.34
CA TYR A 149 -12.82 -20.35 9.98
C TYR A 149 -11.89 -21.28 9.22
N VAL A 150 -12.05 -21.37 7.90
CA VAL A 150 -11.11 -22.05 7.02
C VAL A 150 -10.90 -21.24 5.76
N SER A 151 -9.66 -21.08 5.35
CA SER A 151 -9.29 -20.57 4.03
C SER A 151 -8.33 -21.53 3.35
N SER A 152 -8.33 -21.60 2.03
CA SER A 152 -7.52 -22.56 1.31
C SER A 152 -7.27 -22.21 -0.14
N SER A 153 -6.07 -22.52 -0.60
CA SER A 153 -5.68 -22.54 -2.01
C SER A 153 -5.46 -23.99 -2.49
N SER A 154 -6.12 -24.97 -1.87
CA SER A 154 -5.89 -26.39 -2.13
C SER A 154 -6.14 -26.76 -3.58
N ALA A 155 -5.21 -27.46 -4.20
CA ALA A 155 -5.34 -27.95 -5.56
C ALA A 155 -6.01 -29.34 -5.65
N GLY A 156 -6.37 -29.93 -4.51
CA GLY A 156 -6.78 -31.33 -4.42
C GLY A 156 -5.63 -32.30 -4.67
N GLU A 157 -5.96 -33.60 -4.65
CA GLU A 157 -5.02 -34.65 -5.05
C GLU A 157 -4.96 -34.77 -6.57
N GLN A 158 -3.74 -34.64 -7.11
CA GLN A 158 -3.48 -34.81 -8.53
C GLN A 158 -2.13 -35.52 -8.71
N PRO A 159 -2.02 -36.53 -9.59
CA PRO A 159 -0.74 -37.16 -9.88
C PRO A 159 0.18 -36.16 -10.59
N PRO A 160 1.48 -36.09 -10.25
CA PRO A 160 2.42 -35.26 -10.99
C PRO A 160 2.58 -35.78 -12.42
N ALA A 161 2.48 -34.89 -13.39
CA ALA A 161 2.45 -35.20 -14.81
C ALA A 161 3.84 -35.42 -15.43
N SER A 162 4.92 -34.98 -14.76
CA SER A 162 6.28 -35.00 -15.33
C SER A 162 7.38 -35.15 -14.28
N SER A 163 8.50 -35.75 -14.69
CA SER A 163 9.75 -35.83 -13.91
C SER A 163 10.70 -34.72 -14.34
N ALA A 164 11.43 -34.12 -13.39
CA ALA A 164 12.44 -33.12 -13.68
C ALA A 164 13.54 -33.67 -14.62
N VAL A 165 13.75 -32.98 -15.75
CA VAL A 165 14.82 -33.25 -16.74
C VAL A 165 15.89 -32.16 -16.69
N LEU A 166 15.49 -30.92 -16.39
CA LEU A 166 16.39 -29.79 -16.22
C LEU A 166 17.09 -29.82 -14.86
N SER A 167 18.33 -29.35 -14.83
CA SER A 167 19.00 -29.03 -13.58
C SER A 167 18.53 -27.67 -13.02
N PRO A 168 18.69 -27.42 -11.69
CA PRO A 168 18.42 -26.12 -11.08
C PRO A 168 19.07 -24.95 -11.84
N LEU A 169 20.31 -25.14 -12.31
CA LEU A 169 21.05 -24.12 -13.08
C LEU A 169 20.42 -23.86 -14.45
N GLN A 170 20.03 -24.92 -15.18
CA GLN A 170 19.38 -24.77 -16.49
C GLN A 170 18.05 -24.04 -16.38
N ALA A 171 17.28 -24.29 -15.31
CA ALA A 171 16.05 -23.57 -15.05
C ALA A 171 16.31 -22.09 -14.72
N TRP A 172 17.29 -21.80 -13.84
CA TRP A 172 17.67 -20.42 -13.52
C TRP A 172 18.16 -19.64 -14.74
N LEU A 173 18.95 -20.24 -15.63
CA LEU A 173 19.40 -19.60 -16.87
C LEU A 173 18.23 -19.23 -17.79
N ARG A 174 17.18 -20.06 -17.84
CA ARG A 174 15.94 -19.77 -18.59
C ARG A 174 15.14 -18.64 -17.94
N ALA A 175 15.02 -18.65 -16.61
CA ALA A 175 14.39 -17.56 -15.87
C ALA A 175 15.13 -16.23 -16.12
N ALA A 176 16.46 -16.21 -16.01
CA ALA A 176 17.28 -15.03 -16.28
C ALA A 176 17.11 -14.54 -17.74
N GLN A 177 17.01 -15.44 -18.70
CA GLN A 177 16.72 -15.09 -20.09
C GLN A 177 15.31 -14.50 -20.27
N ASP A 178 14.29 -15.02 -19.57
CA ASP A 178 12.90 -14.55 -19.67
C ASP A 178 12.76 -13.08 -19.26
N VAL A 179 13.48 -12.66 -18.22
CA VAL A 179 13.58 -11.25 -17.79
C VAL A 179 14.66 -10.46 -18.52
N ARG A 180 15.05 -10.92 -19.72
CA ARG A 180 16.01 -10.26 -20.62
C ARG A 180 17.41 -10.07 -20.02
N ARG A 181 17.76 -10.84 -18.98
CA ARG A 181 19.09 -10.87 -18.35
C ARG A 181 19.84 -12.16 -18.66
N ALA A 182 20.07 -12.42 -19.95
CA ALA A 182 20.76 -13.63 -20.39
C ALA A 182 22.19 -13.73 -19.82
N VAL A 183 22.54 -14.91 -19.31
CA VAL A 183 23.85 -15.20 -18.71
C VAL A 183 24.55 -16.33 -19.48
N PRO A 184 25.73 -16.09 -20.06
CA PRO A 184 26.55 -17.16 -20.60
C PRO A 184 26.95 -18.13 -19.48
N ILE A 185 26.86 -19.44 -19.72
CA ILE A 185 27.19 -20.46 -18.70
C ILE A 185 28.60 -20.31 -18.11
N ALA A 186 29.55 -19.79 -18.91
CA ALA A 186 30.92 -19.48 -18.48
C ALA A 186 31.03 -18.39 -17.39
N ASN A 187 29.94 -17.65 -17.15
CA ASN A 187 29.84 -16.66 -16.07
C ASN A 187 29.25 -17.25 -14.78
N VAL A 188 28.84 -18.51 -14.77
CA VAL A 188 28.47 -19.23 -13.54
C VAL A 188 29.77 -19.71 -12.89
N LEU A 189 30.15 -19.08 -11.78
CA LEU A 189 31.46 -19.24 -11.17
C LEU A 189 31.53 -20.49 -10.27
N SER A 190 30.44 -20.81 -9.57
CA SER A 190 30.32 -22.01 -8.74
C SER A 190 28.86 -22.32 -8.39
N THR A 191 28.57 -23.60 -8.15
CA THR A 191 27.36 -24.06 -7.45
C THR A 191 27.75 -24.27 -5.99
N LEU A 192 27.14 -23.51 -5.08
CA LEU A 192 27.70 -23.29 -3.74
C LEU A 192 27.23 -24.30 -2.69
N ASP A 193 26.00 -24.82 -2.77
CA ASP A 193 25.55 -26.02 -2.05
C ASP A 193 24.09 -26.36 -2.40
N GLN A 194 23.64 -27.58 -2.05
CA GLN A 194 22.22 -27.92 -1.89
C GLN A 194 21.89 -28.04 -0.40
N SER A 195 21.06 -27.14 0.13
CA SER A 195 20.57 -27.28 1.50
C SER A 195 19.54 -28.42 1.57
N ALA A 196 19.86 -29.48 2.31
CA ALA A 196 18.95 -30.61 2.50
C ALA A 196 17.66 -30.23 3.26
N SER A 197 17.67 -29.15 4.06
CA SER A 197 16.50 -28.72 4.84
C SER A 197 15.54 -27.80 4.08
N THR A 198 16.04 -27.04 3.09
CA THR A 198 15.24 -26.04 2.36
C THR A 198 15.08 -26.33 0.86
N GLY A 199 15.84 -27.28 0.31
CA GLY A 199 15.78 -27.69 -1.10
C GLY A 199 16.40 -26.70 -2.09
N TRP A 200 16.96 -25.59 -1.60
CA TRP A 200 17.60 -24.56 -2.44
C TRP A 200 18.98 -24.99 -2.92
N THR A 201 19.22 -24.78 -4.22
CA THR A 201 20.53 -24.77 -4.86
C THR A 201 20.95 -23.32 -5.07
N LEU A 202 22.13 -22.93 -4.57
CA LEU A 202 22.67 -21.58 -4.68
C LEU A 202 23.74 -21.48 -5.79
N PHE A 203 23.74 -20.38 -6.54
CA PHE A 203 24.69 -20.11 -7.62
C PHE A 203 25.41 -18.77 -7.40
N LYS A 204 26.73 -18.76 -7.63
CA LYS A 204 27.51 -17.52 -7.79
C LYS A 204 27.66 -17.21 -9.27
N VAL A 205 27.18 -16.04 -9.69
CA VAL A 205 27.17 -15.64 -11.10
C VAL A 205 27.92 -14.33 -11.27
N ARG A 206 28.89 -14.30 -12.19
CA ARG A 206 29.67 -13.11 -12.54
C ARG A 206 28.73 -12.05 -13.10
N GLY A 207 28.77 -10.85 -12.53
CA GLY A 207 27.90 -9.73 -12.89
C GLY A 207 26.58 -9.66 -12.11
N PHE A 208 26.46 -10.42 -11.02
CA PHE A 208 25.35 -10.34 -10.06
C PHE A 208 25.95 -10.17 -8.66
N SER A 209 25.42 -9.24 -7.86
CA SER A 209 25.90 -8.94 -6.50
C SER A 209 25.40 -9.90 -5.43
N GLN A 210 24.23 -10.52 -5.64
CA GLN A 210 23.61 -11.45 -4.71
C GLN A 210 23.71 -12.90 -5.22
N PRO A 211 23.73 -13.91 -4.32
CA PRO A 211 23.57 -15.30 -4.69
C PRO A 211 22.22 -15.54 -5.37
N GLN A 212 22.26 -16.23 -6.50
CA GLN A 212 21.09 -16.66 -7.24
C GLN A 212 20.64 -18.02 -6.71
N ARG A 213 19.35 -18.35 -6.81
CA ARG A 213 18.85 -19.59 -6.20
C ARG A 213 17.74 -20.25 -7.00
N ALA A 214 17.68 -21.57 -6.92
CA ALA A 214 16.59 -22.39 -7.46
C ALA A 214 16.28 -23.59 -6.55
N ARG A 215 15.01 -23.91 -6.31
CA ARG A 215 14.57 -25.14 -5.62
C ARG A 215 13.49 -25.87 -6.41
N LEU A 216 13.49 -27.21 -6.33
CA LEU A 216 12.49 -28.04 -7.00
C LEU A 216 11.23 -28.12 -6.15
N LEU A 217 10.08 -27.80 -6.74
CA LEU A 217 8.75 -27.79 -6.11
C LEU A 217 7.71 -28.41 -7.05
N ALA A 218 6.48 -28.53 -6.55
CA ALA A 218 5.32 -28.95 -7.33
C ALA A 218 4.35 -27.79 -7.58
N LEU A 219 4.09 -27.45 -8.84
CA LEU A 219 3.12 -26.43 -9.25
C LEU A 219 1.82 -27.10 -9.70
N PRO A 220 0.73 -26.99 -8.93
CA PRO A 220 -0.58 -27.38 -9.43
C PRO A 220 -1.09 -26.38 -10.49
N VAL A 221 -1.66 -26.89 -11.59
CA VAL A 221 -2.25 -26.10 -12.67
C VAL A 221 -3.72 -26.50 -12.82
N PRO A 222 -4.68 -25.55 -12.77
CA PRO A 222 -6.10 -25.86 -12.97
C PRO A 222 -6.31 -26.60 -14.30
N ALA A 223 -7.07 -27.71 -14.27
CA ALA A 223 -7.30 -28.60 -15.41
C ALA A 223 -6.04 -29.19 -16.11
N GLY A 224 -4.83 -28.87 -15.64
CA GLY A 224 -3.54 -29.20 -16.27
C GLY A 224 -2.67 -30.18 -15.47
N GLY A 225 -3.15 -30.66 -14.31
CA GLY A 225 -2.41 -31.55 -13.43
C GLY A 225 -1.36 -30.82 -12.58
N VAL A 226 -0.52 -31.59 -11.88
CA VAL A 226 0.62 -31.07 -11.12
C VAL A 226 1.89 -31.20 -11.94
N ARG A 227 2.69 -30.13 -12.02
CA ARG A 227 3.97 -30.10 -12.71
C ARG A 227 5.12 -29.97 -11.73
N GLN A 228 6.22 -30.68 -11.96
CA GLN A 228 7.46 -30.35 -11.26
C GLN A 228 8.02 -29.05 -11.86
N VAL A 229 8.33 -28.08 -11.00
CA VAL A 229 8.89 -26.78 -11.41
C VAL A 229 10.09 -26.44 -10.55
N PHE A 230 11.01 -25.66 -11.10
CA PHE A 230 11.97 -24.93 -10.29
C PHE A 230 11.39 -23.57 -9.95
N GLU A 231 11.23 -23.29 -8.65
CA GLU A 231 11.13 -21.92 -8.17
C GLU A 231 12.53 -21.31 -8.22
N THR A 232 12.70 -20.22 -8.96
CA THR A 232 13.98 -19.56 -9.13
C THR A 232 13.87 -18.10 -8.73
N VAL A 233 14.86 -17.59 -8.01
CA VAL A 233 15.00 -16.15 -7.78
C VAL A 233 16.09 -15.64 -8.72
N VAL A 234 15.70 -14.74 -9.63
CA VAL A 234 16.63 -13.95 -10.44
C VAL A 234 16.72 -12.59 -9.77
N LEU A 235 17.90 -12.29 -9.23
CA LEU A 235 18.17 -11.08 -8.46
C LEU A 235 19.40 -10.37 -9.02
N ASP A 236 19.20 -9.40 -9.90
CA ASP A 236 20.27 -8.49 -10.34
C ASP A 236 19.99 -7.09 -9.81
N VAL A 237 20.99 -6.48 -9.18
CA VAL A 237 20.92 -5.08 -8.74
C VAL A 237 22.17 -4.30 -9.18
N GLN A 238 23.00 -4.84 -10.07
CA GLN A 238 24.14 -4.10 -10.62
C GLN A 238 23.64 -2.92 -11.48
N ALA A 239 24.42 -1.83 -11.47
CA ALA A 239 24.19 -0.61 -12.26
C ALA A 239 22.94 0.21 -11.92
N GLY A 240 22.31 -0.03 -10.75
CA GLY A 240 21.13 0.73 -10.34
C GLY A 240 19.93 0.37 -11.22
N VAL A 241 19.64 -0.92 -11.40
CA VAL A 241 18.48 -1.47 -12.11
C VAL A 241 18.01 -2.71 -11.34
N PRO A 242 16.92 -2.70 -10.54
CA PRO A 242 16.52 -3.84 -9.77
C PRO A 242 15.82 -4.80 -10.70
N LEU A 243 16.24 -6.04 -10.62
CA LEU A 243 15.56 -7.12 -11.28
C LEU A 243 15.46 -8.20 -10.23
N ALA A 244 14.34 -8.22 -9.52
CA ALA A 244 14.01 -9.23 -8.51
C ALA A 244 12.74 -9.96 -8.95
N TYR A 245 12.91 -11.17 -9.46
CA TYR A 245 11.80 -11.98 -9.94
C TYR A 245 11.84 -13.37 -9.36
N VAL A 246 10.69 -13.83 -8.86
CA VAL A 246 10.44 -15.24 -8.60
C VAL A 246 9.81 -15.84 -9.86
N HIS A 247 10.40 -16.90 -10.40
CA HIS A 247 9.83 -17.65 -11.53
C HIS A 247 9.56 -19.09 -11.14
N TYR A 248 8.54 -19.66 -11.76
CA TYR A 248 8.22 -21.08 -11.68
C TYR A 248 8.43 -21.69 -13.07
N VAL A 249 9.59 -22.30 -13.25
CA VAL A 249 10.05 -22.84 -14.54
C VAL A 249 9.78 -24.35 -14.59
N ASP A 250 9.02 -24.81 -15.58
CA ASP A 250 8.71 -26.22 -15.83
C ASP A 250 10.00 -27.06 -15.87
N ALA A 251 10.11 -28.04 -14.97
CA ALA A 251 11.34 -28.80 -14.78
C ALA A 251 11.63 -29.79 -15.94
N GLU A 252 10.65 -30.05 -16.81
CA GLU A 252 10.82 -30.90 -18.00
C GLU A 252 11.12 -30.07 -19.24
N THR A 253 10.28 -29.07 -19.51
CA THR A 253 10.28 -28.31 -20.78
C THR A 253 11.05 -26.99 -20.69
N GLY A 254 11.19 -26.45 -19.48
CA GLY A 254 11.73 -25.13 -19.20
C GLY A 254 10.83 -23.97 -19.61
N LYS A 255 9.52 -24.21 -19.80
CA LYS A 255 8.50 -23.17 -19.96
C LYS A 255 8.34 -22.41 -18.64
N VAL A 256 8.26 -21.07 -18.68
CA VAL A 256 7.86 -20.27 -17.50
C VAL A 256 6.35 -20.36 -17.35
N TRP A 257 5.88 -20.84 -16.19
CA TRP A 257 4.45 -20.93 -15.87
C TRP A 257 3.95 -19.73 -15.08
N ARG A 258 4.77 -19.20 -14.19
CA ARG A 258 4.46 -18.02 -13.40
C ARG A 258 5.73 -17.19 -13.19
N ARG A 259 5.59 -15.88 -13.21
CA ARG A 259 6.64 -14.89 -12.90
C ARG A 259 6.00 -13.81 -12.04
N GLU A 260 6.64 -13.54 -10.93
CA GLU A 260 6.24 -12.49 -9.99
C GLU A 260 7.40 -11.53 -9.83
N ASN A 261 7.13 -10.26 -10.12
CA ASN A 261 8.00 -9.15 -9.83
C ASN A 261 7.96 -8.93 -8.31
N ARG A 262 9.11 -9.06 -7.67
CA ARG A 262 9.29 -8.80 -6.23
C ARG A 262 9.78 -7.37 -5.97
N VAL A 263 9.84 -6.55 -7.03
CA VAL A 263 10.14 -5.13 -6.94
C VAL A 263 8.83 -4.37 -6.79
N TYR A 264 8.32 -4.26 -5.56
CA TYR A 264 7.40 -3.18 -5.21
C TYR A 264 8.26 -1.96 -4.87
N ASN A 265 8.45 -1.11 -5.88
CA ASN A 265 9.30 0.09 -5.91
C ASN A 265 10.71 0.00 -5.26
N ALA A 266 11.47 -1.10 -5.26
CA ALA A 266 12.62 -1.22 -4.34
C ALA A 266 13.92 -1.94 -4.84
N THR A 267 14.99 -2.00 -4.02
CA THR A 267 15.89 -3.19 -3.76
C THR A 267 17.24 -2.94 -3.07
N ALA A 268 17.50 -3.54 -1.90
CA ALA A 268 18.75 -3.44 -1.15
C ALA A 268 19.99 -4.20 -1.69
N PHE A 269 21.13 -3.83 -1.09
CA PHE A 269 22.42 -4.50 -0.96
C PHE A 269 22.59 -5.14 0.44
N PRO A 270 23.50 -6.13 0.59
CA PRO A 270 24.13 -6.48 1.86
C PRO A 270 25.23 -5.46 2.24
N LEU A 271 25.41 -5.27 3.55
CA LEU A 271 26.12 -4.20 4.25
C LEU A 271 27.66 -4.21 4.10
N VAL A 272 28.29 -3.03 4.15
CA VAL A 272 29.77 -2.84 4.26
C VAL A 272 30.13 -1.68 5.22
N PRO A 273 30.73 -1.95 6.39
CA PRO A 273 31.91 -1.24 6.91
C PRO A 273 33.18 -1.98 6.42
N GLN A 274 34.39 -1.37 6.42
CA GLN A 274 35.58 -1.96 5.76
C GLN A 274 35.80 -3.43 6.12
N ALA A 275 35.35 -4.28 5.19
CA ALA A 275 35.32 -5.71 5.35
C ALA A 275 36.60 -6.29 4.74
N TYR A 276 37.17 -7.28 5.39
CA TYR A 276 38.02 -8.25 4.73
C TYR A 276 37.21 -9.51 4.49
N ASN A 277 37.52 -10.18 3.40
CA ASN A 277 37.09 -11.55 3.18
C ASN A 277 38.22 -12.31 2.49
N GLY A 278 38.24 -13.61 2.63
CA GLY A 278 39.24 -14.44 1.99
C GLY A 278 38.88 -15.91 2.07
N SER A 279 39.65 -16.73 1.39
CA SER A 279 39.48 -18.19 1.33
C SER A 279 40.76 -18.84 1.85
N PHE A 280 40.66 -20.02 2.45
CA PHE A 280 41.85 -20.78 2.83
C PHE A 280 42.34 -21.65 1.67
N ALA A 281 43.66 -21.64 1.43
CA ALA A 281 44.26 -22.49 0.42
C ALA A 281 44.16 -23.98 0.76
N ASP A 282 44.27 -24.33 2.05
CA ASP A 282 44.12 -25.68 2.60
C ASP A 282 43.78 -25.65 4.10
N ALA A 283 43.51 -26.82 4.71
CA ALA A 283 42.90 -26.93 6.05
C ALA A 283 43.87 -26.55 7.17
N LYS A 284 45.11 -26.23 6.81
CA LYS A 284 46.24 -26.00 7.71
C LYS A 284 46.92 -24.66 7.45
N THR A 285 46.62 -24.01 6.33
CA THR A 285 47.26 -22.78 5.90
C THR A 285 46.35 -21.58 6.15
N CYS A 286 46.84 -20.61 6.92
CA CYS A 286 46.18 -19.33 7.12
C CYS A 286 46.03 -18.57 5.79
N ALA A 287 44.98 -17.77 5.69
CA ALA A 287 44.69 -16.99 4.51
C ALA A 287 45.62 -15.78 4.37
N GLU A 288 45.62 -15.18 3.17
CA GLU A 288 46.40 -13.98 2.88
C GLU A 288 46.05 -12.84 3.84
N ARG A 289 47.06 -12.06 4.22
CA ARG A 289 46.93 -10.99 5.21
C ARG A 289 46.26 -9.76 4.62
N HIS A 290 45.24 -9.27 5.29
CA HIS A 290 44.49 -8.07 4.91
C HIS A 290 45.11 -6.84 5.54
N GLU A 291 45.57 -5.89 4.72
CA GLU A 291 46.28 -4.69 5.21
C GLU A 291 45.33 -3.53 5.51
N TYR A 292 45.55 -2.89 6.66
CA TYR A 292 44.78 -1.75 7.13
C TYR A 292 45.71 -0.67 7.69
N SER A 293 45.54 0.58 7.27
CA SER A 293 46.30 1.70 7.84
C SER A 293 45.53 2.32 9.00
N VAL A 294 46.18 2.47 10.15
CA VAL A 294 45.58 3.04 11.36
C VAL A 294 46.24 4.38 11.67
N ALA A 295 45.41 5.43 11.74
CA ALA A 295 45.85 6.79 12.03
C ALA A 295 46.21 7.00 13.51
N ALA A 296 47.04 8.01 13.78
CA ALA A 296 47.38 8.43 15.15
C ALA A 296 46.14 8.90 15.92
N GLY A 297 46.03 8.54 17.20
CA GLY A 297 44.89 8.88 18.06
C GLY A 297 43.81 7.79 18.19
N SER A 298 44.04 6.62 17.61
CA SER A 298 43.16 5.44 17.75
C SER A 298 43.41 4.74 19.10
N ALA A 299 42.38 4.22 19.75
CA ALA A 299 42.51 3.59 21.08
C ALA A 299 42.14 2.10 21.13
N ALA A 300 41.40 1.58 20.14
CA ALA A 300 41.20 0.13 19.96
C ALA A 300 41.05 -0.25 18.48
N ILE A 301 41.45 -1.47 18.13
CA ILE A 301 41.10 -2.15 16.87
C ILE A 301 40.13 -3.29 17.23
N ASN A 302 38.96 -3.32 16.60
CA ASN A 302 38.01 -4.42 16.73
C ASN A 302 37.91 -5.16 15.41
N LEU A 303 38.02 -6.48 15.47
CA LEU A 303 37.82 -7.37 14.34
C LEU A 303 36.66 -8.31 14.65
N ILE A 304 35.70 -8.42 13.75
CA ILE A 304 34.66 -9.46 13.83
C ILE A 304 34.88 -10.34 12.62
N THR A 305 35.11 -11.64 12.77
CA THR A 305 35.33 -12.56 11.64
C THR A 305 34.44 -13.77 11.78
N THR A 306 33.55 -14.01 10.83
CA THR A 306 32.78 -15.25 10.75
C THR A 306 33.28 -16.12 9.61
N ALA A 307 33.44 -17.41 9.87
CA ALA A 307 33.43 -18.41 8.83
C ALA A 307 32.04 -18.41 8.19
N LEU A 308 31.96 -18.47 6.86
CA LEU A 308 30.67 -18.48 6.15
C LEU A 308 29.93 -19.82 6.26
N LEU A 309 30.62 -20.87 6.72
CA LEU A 309 30.01 -22.17 7.05
C LEU A 309 29.89 -22.33 8.58
N PRO A 310 28.67 -22.54 9.12
CA PRO A 310 28.45 -22.56 10.57
C PRO A 310 29.13 -23.70 11.34
N THR A 311 29.59 -24.73 10.64
CA THR A 311 30.28 -25.90 11.21
C THR A 311 31.78 -25.70 11.39
N ASN A 312 32.35 -24.61 10.88
CA ASN A 312 33.80 -24.40 10.81
C ASN A 312 34.25 -23.35 11.83
N SER A 313 35.28 -23.67 12.62
CA SER A 313 35.95 -22.72 13.51
C SER A 313 37.13 -22.06 12.81
N VAL A 314 37.36 -20.78 13.09
CA VAL A 314 38.48 -20.00 12.55
C VAL A 314 39.15 -19.22 13.68
N ALA A 315 40.47 -19.03 13.57
CA ALA A 315 41.26 -18.15 14.41
C ALA A 315 41.52 -16.82 13.70
N VAL A 316 41.64 -15.74 14.45
CA VAL A 316 41.95 -14.40 13.89
C VAL A 316 43.17 -13.84 14.58
N ASN A 317 44.19 -13.51 13.79
CA ASN A 317 45.46 -12.92 14.21
C ASN A 317 45.57 -11.49 13.65
N LEU A 318 45.98 -10.56 14.50
CA LEU A 318 46.25 -9.17 14.13
C LEU A 318 47.74 -8.90 14.30
N TYR A 319 48.38 -8.42 13.24
CA TYR A 319 49.79 -8.02 13.21
C TYR A 319 49.92 -6.51 12.99
N ARG A 320 51.07 -5.96 13.38
CA ARG A 320 51.49 -4.58 13.11
C ARG A 320 52.83 -4.59 12.39
N ALA A 321 52.99 -3.80 11.35
CA ALA A 321 54.25 -3.63 10.64
C ALA A 321 55.23 -2.73 11.43
N ASN A 322 56.47 -3.19 11.58
CA ASN A 322 57.58 -2.44 12.16
C ASN A 322 58.22 -1.50 11.13
N ALA A 323 59.04 -0.55 11.60
CA ALA A 323 59.71 0.44 10.76
C ALA A 323 60.70 -0.14 9.72
N ASP A 324 61.10 -1.41 9.89
CA ASP A 324 61.93 -2.20 8.96
C ASP A 324 61.11 -3.09 8.01
N GLY A 325 59.78 -3.03 8.08
CA GLY A 325 58.86 -3.83 7.27
C GLY A 325 58.49 -5.20 7.85
N ALA A 326 59.02 -5.59 9.02
CA ALA A 326 58.68 -6.87 9.65
C ALA A 326 57.32 -6.81 10.37
N ALA A 327 56.46 -7.82 10.20
CA ALA A 327 55.13 -7.90 10.86
C ALA A 327 55.20 -8.55 12.25
N GLN A 328 54.87 -7.83 13.30
CA GLN A 328 54.79 -8.29 14.69
C GLN A 328 53.34 -8.66 15.06
N LEU A 329 53.09 -9.85 15.61
CA LEU A 329 51.76 -10.23 16.12
C LEU A 329 51.43 -9.38 17.37
N VAL A 330 50.25 -8.76 17.38
CA VAL A 330 49.81 -7.86 18.45
C VAL A 330 48.53 -8.29 19.16
N ALA A 331 47.67 -9.11 18.53
CA ALA A 331 46.52 -9.75 19.17
C ALA A 331 46.09 -11.02 18.42
N SER A 332 45.46 -11.97 19.12
CA SER A 332 44.92 -13.20 18.51
C SER A 332 43.74 -13.76 19.31
N ILE A 333 42.78 -14.41 18.63
CA ILE A 333 41.65 -15.12 19.22
C ILE A 333 41.43 -16.48 18.54
N HIS A 334 41.08 -17.46 19.35
CA HIS A 334 40.89 -18.87 19.03
C HIS A 334 39.63 -19.40 19.74
N SER A 335 38.83 -20.27 19.13
CA SER A 335 37.56 -20.73 19.72
C SER A 335 37.48 -22.24 19.90
N LEU A 336 36.87 -22.66 21.01
CA LEU A 336 36.41 -24.04 21.24
C LEU A 336 34.91 -24.22 20.91
N THR A 337 34.18 -23.17 20.52
CA THR A 337 32.73 -23.20 20.21
C THR A 337 32.30 -22.09 19.23
N GLY A 338 32.16 -22.40 17.94
CA GLY A 338 31.36 -21.62 16.98
C GLY A 338 32.12 -20.87 15.86
N PRO A 339 31.41 -20.50 14.76
CA PRO A 339 32.00 -20.01 13.51
C PRO A 339 32.38 -18.52 13.49
N ALA A 340 31.95 -17.73 14.48
CA ALA A 340 32.23 -16.29 14.55
C ALA A 340 33.22 -15.94 15.67
N GLN A 341 34.21 -15.13 15.34
CA GLN A 341 35.27 -14.61 16.21
C GLN A 341 35.15 -13.11 16.37
N VAL A 342 35.42 -12.62 17.58
CA VAL A 342 35.50 -11.18 17.87
C VAL A 342 36.84 -10.90 18.56
N LEU A 343 37.78 -10.26 17.86
CA LEU A 343 39.07 -9.85 18.40
C LEU A 343 39.05 -8.36 18.76
N ASN A 344 39.42 -8.01 19.97
CA ASN A 344 39.65 -6.63 20.39
C ASN A 344 41.13 -6.43 20.76
N TYR A 345 41.76 -5.42 20.17
CA TYR A 345 43.13 -5.00 20.47
C TYR A 345 43.15 -3.55 20.98
N ALA A 346 43.34 -3.38 22.28
CA ALA A 346 43.37 -2.09 22.96
C ALA A 346 44.57 -2.01 23.93
N PRO A 347 45.78 -1.68 23.43
CA PRO A 347 46.98 -1.60 24.27
C PRO A 347 46.96 -0.36 25.17
N SER A 348 47.50 -0.48 26.38
CA SER A 348 47.62 0.63 27.33
C SER A 348 48.43 1.79 26.71
N GLY A 349 47.76 2.91 26.40
CA GLY A 349 48.36 4.07 25.71
C GLY A 349 47.79 4.34 24.30
N GLY A 350 46.80 3.57 23.85
CA GLY A 350 46.16 3.69 22.55
C GLY A 350 46.85 2.90 21.45
N VAL A 351 46.13 2.59 20.38
CA VAL A 351 46.62 1.83 19.23
C VAL A 351 47.66 2.68 18.49
N PRO A 352 48.93 2.24 18.43
CA PRO A 352 49.98 2.99 17.74
C PRO A 352 49.66 3.14 16.25
N ALA A 353 49.86 4.34 15.69
CA ALA A 353 49.70 4.58 14.27
C ALA A 353 50.62 3.65 13.45
N GLY A 354 50.15 3.23 12.27
CA GLY A 354 50.91 2.37 11.37
C GLY A 354 50.02 1.39 10.61
N ASN A 355 50.66 0.52 9.83
CA ASN A 355 49.96 -0.50 9.05
C ASN A 355 49.78 -1.76 9.90
N TYR A 356 48.55 -2.24 9.94
CA TYR A 356 48.12 -3.46 10.59
C TYR A 356 47.72 -4.48 9.53
N GLN A 357 47.85 -5.75 9.88
CA GLN A 357 47.56 -6.87 8.98
C GLN A 357 46.68 -7.87 9.72
N VAL A 358 45.53 -8.24 9.15
CA VAL A 358 44.66 -9.28 9.70
C VAL A 358 44.90 -10.59 8.95
N GLU A 359 45.17 -11.65 9.69
CA GLU A 359 45.36 -13.00 9.18
C GLU A 359 44.30 -13.89 9.83
N VAL A 360 43.60 -14.68 9.03
CA VAL A 360 42.60 -15.63 9.53
C VAL A 360 43.14 -17.02 9.26
N CYS A 361 42.96 -17.94 10.21
CA CYS A 361 43.45 -19.32 10.11
C CYS A 361 42.31 -20.32 10.36
N PRO A 362 42.29 -21.48 9.68
CA PRO A 362 41.36 -22.57 10.02
C PRO A 362 41.71 -23.15 11.40
N GLU A 363 40.72 -23.58 12.18
CA GLU A 363 40.94 -24.36 13.40
C GLU A 363 40.52 -25.82 13.23
N ASP A 364 41.39 -26.74 13.67
CA ASP A 364 41.19 -28.20 13.55
C ASP A 364 39.93 -28.67 14.29
N SER A 365 38.84 -28.93 13.56
CA SER A 365 37.66 -29.63 14.07
C SER A 365 37.27 -30.80 13.16
N PHE A 366 37.54 -32.01 13.67
CA PHE A 366 37.13 -33.35 13.18
C PHE A 366 37.54 -33.77 11.75
N LEU A 367 38.82 -34.09 11.61
CA LEU A 367 39.36 -34.95 10.55
C LEU A 367 38.73 -36.35 10.59
N SER A 368 37.89 -36.69 9.61
CA SER A 368 38.20 -37.78 8.65
C SER A 368 37.06 -37.97 7.65
N LEU A 369 37.23 -37.47 6.43
CA LEU A 369 36.81 -38.14 5.19
C LEU A 369 37.67 -37.51 4.08
N GLY A 370 38.39 -38.37 3.36
CA GLY A 370 39.46 -37.99 2.44
C GLY A 370 38.98 -37.18 1.24
N SER A 371 39.91 -36.37 0.72
CA SER A 371 39.85 -35.48 -0.46
C SER A 371 38.89 -34.28 -0.36
N LEU A 372 39.40 -33.18 0.22
CA LEU A 372 38.72 -31.88 0.39
C LEU A 372 38.87 -30.97 -0.86
N PRO A 373 37.81 -30.28 -1.31
CA PRO A 373 37.87 -29.05 -2.13
C PRO A 373 38.38 -27.84 -1.31
N PRO A 374 38.62 -26.65 -1.93
CA PRO A 374 39.10 -25.47 -1.21
C PRO A 374 38.18 -25.09 -0.05
N LEU A 375 38.77 -24.69 1.06
CA LEU A 375 38.11 -24.43 2.35
C LEU A 375 37.34 -23.11 2.37
N PRO A 376 36.38 -22.97 3.31
CA PRO A 376 35.38 -21.90 3.27
C PRO A 376 35.98 -20.50 3.22
N ASP A 377 35.18 -19.61 2.66
CA ASP A 377 35.38 -18.18 2.80
C ASP A 377 35.10 -17.76 4.25
N TYR A 378 35.88 -16.80 4.74
CA TYR A 378 35.60 -16.07 5.97
C TYR A 378 35.28 -14.62 5.61
N LEU A 379 34.41 -14.01 6.41
CA LEU A 379 34.06 -12.60 6.33
C LEU A 379 34.43 -11.95 7.64
N GLY A 380 35.15 -10.85 7.61
CA GLY A 380 35.31 -10.04 8.80
C GLY A 380 35.31 -8.54 8.58
N THR A 381 35.10 -7.79 9.64
CA THR A 381 35.10 -6.33 9.65
C THR A 381 36.29 -5.84 10.45
N PHE A 382 36.99 -4.83 9.91
CA PHE A 382 38.09 -4.13 10.59
C PHE A 382 37.60 -2.75 11.05
N LEU A 383 37.52 -2.54 12.36
CA LEU A 383 37.04 -1.31 12.96
C LEU A 383 38.14 -0.65 13.80
N VAL A 384 38.43 0.61 13.54
CA VAL A 384 39.36 1.42 14.34
C VAL A 384 38.53 2.37 15.20
N SER A 385 38.59 2.20 16.52
CA SER A 385 37.89 3.04 17.49
C SER A 385 38.86 4.02 18.16
N PRO A 386 38.49 5.30 18.34
CA PRO A 386 39.29 6.27 19.10
C PRO A 386 39.11 6.15 20.63
N VAL A 387 38.39 5.14 21.15
CA VAL A 387 38.24 4.90 22.61
C VAL A 387 38.63 3.46 23.00
N ASP A 388 39.40 3.34 24.10
CA ASP A 388 39.85 2.09 24.75
C ASP A 388 38.66 1.41 25.43
N VAL A 389 38.37 0.16 25.09
CA VAL A 389 37.19 -0.60 25.59
C VAL A 389 37.57 -1.61 26.69
N SER A 390 38.79 -1.56 27.22
CA SER A 390 39.27 -2.48 28.26
C SER A 390 38.70 -2.24 29.67
N VAL A 391 37.61 -1.48 29.83
CA VAL A 391 36.87 -1.37 31.10
C VAL A 391 35.41 -1.75 30.96
N THR A 392 35.15 -3.01 30.57
CA THR A 392 33.81 -3.60 30.52
C THR A 392 33.66 -4.80 31.45
N SER A 393 34.06 -4.63 32.72
CA SER A 393 33.52 -5.48 33.81
C SER A 393 33.39 -4.80 35.17
N VAL A 394 33.84 -3.54 35.34
CA VAL A 394 33.82 -2.87 36.66
C VAL A 394 33.24 -1.44 36.64
N LEU A 395 32.80 -0.89 35.49
CA LEU A 395 32.29 0.50 35.39
C LEU A 395 30.84 0.67 34.92
N LEU A 396 30.08 -0.41 34.73
CA LEU A 396 28.66 -0.31 34.38
C LEU A 396 27.80 -0.09 35.63
N GLY A 397 27.83 1.13 36.15
CA GLY A 397 26.67 1.65 36.87
C GLY A 397 25.50 1.70 35.87
N ALA A 398 24.40 1.03 36.18
CA ALA A 398 23.30 0.72 35.28
C ALA A 398 22.63 1.95 34.61
N ASP A 399 22.88 3.17 35.08
CA ASP A 399 22.13 4.36 34.67
C ASP A 399 22.91 5.34 33.76
N ALA A 400 24.25 5.24 33.65
CA ALA A 400 25.06 6.30 33.01
C ALA A 400 25.31 6.12 31.50
N ASN A 401 25.06 4.92 30.93
CA ASN A 401 25.40 4.57 29.54
C ASN A 401 24.22 3.95 28.76
N ALA A 402 22.98 4.23 29.16
CA ALA A 402 21.79 3.84 28.38
C ALA A 402 21.80 4.57 27.03
N PRO A 403 21.54 3.88 25.90
CA PRO A 403 21.53 4.54 24.60
C PRO A 403 20.36 5.51 24.50
N GLN A 404 20.60 6.63 23.81
CA GLN A 404 19.65 7.72 23.63
C GLN A 404 19.57 8.07 22.14
N TRP A 405 18.39 8.03 21.55
CA TRP A 405 18.17 8.41 20.14
C TRP A 405 17.24 9.60 20.02
N LYS A 406 17.68 10.65 19.31
CA LYS A 406 16.87 11.84 19.08
C LYS A 406 16.15 11.74 17.74
N TRP A 407 14.81 11.82 17.74
CA TRP A 407 13.96 11.59 16.56
C TRP A 407 12.68 12.43 16.57
N PHE A 408 12.04 12.58 15.41
CA PHE A 408 10.67 13.08 15.27
C PHE A 408 9.68 11.92 15.50
N PRO A 409 8.80 11.99 16.51
CA PRO A 409 7.81 10.94 16.74
C PRO A 409 6.78 10.77 15.62
N SER A 410 6.53 11.84 14.86
CA SER A 410 5.60 11.88 13.74
C SER A 410 6.30 12.47 12.52
N ASN A 411 6.37 13.80 12.40
CA ASN A 411 7.08 14.51 11.34
C ASN A 411 7.60 15.87 11.84
N PRO A 412 8.55 16.51 11.15
CA PRO A 412 8.90 17.91 11.40
C PRO A 412 7.88 18.88 10.79
N ASP A 413 7.85 20.12 11.30
CA ASP A 413 7.22 21.25 10.57
C ASP A 413 8.09 21.64 9.36
N GLN A 414 7.48 22.04 8.24
CA GLN A 414 8.17 22.44 7.01
C GLN A 414 9.12 23.61 7.24
N SER A 415 8.72 24.60 8.05
CA SER A 415 9.53 25.81 8.28
C SER A 415 10.75 25.57 9.18
N TYR A 416 10.65 24.59 10.07
CA TYR A 416 11.59 24.30 11.15
C TYR A 416 12.20 25.58 11.76
N ALA A 417 11.34 26.41 12.38
CA ALA A 417 11.62 27.78 12.82
C ALA A 417 12.59 27.96 14.02
N GLY A 418 13.40 26.95 14.35
CA GLY A 418 14.57 27.10 15.22
C GLY A 418 14.50 26.43 16.59
N GLU A 419 13.36 25.86 17.00
CA GLU A 419 13.30 24.96 18.16
C GLU A 419 13.29 23.49 17.70
N ASP A 420 14.20 22.69 18.27
CA ASP A 420 14.33 21.27 17.94
C ASP A 420 13.25 20.46 18.67
N VAL A 421 12.16 20.17 17.95
CA VAL A 421 10.99 19.44 18.46
C VAL A 421 11.17 17.92 18.53
N ARG A 422 12.37 17.41 18.21
CA ARG A 422 12.66 15.98 18.31
C ARG A 422 12.72 15.53 19.77
N LYS A 423 12.14 14.37 20.05
CA LYS A 423 12.18 13.72 21.37
C LYS A 423 13.39 12.78 21.49
N VAL A 424 13.81 12.49 22.72
CA VAL A 424 14.86 11.52 23.04
C VAL A 424 14.25 10.22 23.55
N ALA A 425 14.41 9.14 22.78
CA ALA A 425 14.07 7.77 23.17
C ALA A 425 15.23 7.12 23.93
N CYS A 426 14.95 6.39 25.01
CA CYS A 426 15.97 5.73 25.84
C CYS A 426 15.62 4.27 26.14
N PHE A 427 16.63 3.41 26.12
CA PHE A 427 16.50 1.99 26.49
C PHE A 427 17.14 1.72 27.86
N ALA A 428 16.40 2.00 28.93
CA ALA A 428 16.75 1.61 30.29
C ALA A 428 15.50 1.69 31.21
N PRO A 429 15.31 0.71 32.13
CA PRO A 429 14.15 0.71 33.02
C PRO A 429 14.23 1.93 33.95
N LEU A 430 13.28 2.85 33.82
CA LEU A 430 13.25 4.07 34.64
C LEU A 430 13.08 3.71 36.13
N PRO A 431 14.02 4.07 37.03
CA PRO A 431 13.69 4.18 38.45
C PRO A 431 12.65 5.29 38.63
N ALA A 432 11.90 5.26 39.73
CA ALA A 432 11.07 6.39 40.14
C ALA A 432 11.92 7.67 40.23
N GLY A 433 11.89 8.52 39.19
CA GLY A 433 12.75 9.71 39.05
C GLY A 433 13.26 10.00 37.64
N GLY A 434 13.23 9.05 36.70
CA GLY A 434 13.58 9.24 35.28
C GLY A 434 15.09 9.41 34.98
N LEU A 435 15.51 9.03 33.77
CA LEU A 435 16.87 9.32 33.27
C LEU A 435 16.95 10.77 32.80
N ALA A 436 17.98 11.51 33.21
CA ALA A 436 18.17 12.89 32.81
C ALA A 436 18.28 13.02 31.28
N GLY A 437 17.41 13.84 30.67
CA GLY A 437 17.36 14.05 29.22
C GLY A 437 16.62 12.96 28.43
N CYS A 438 15.80 12.14 29.10
CA CYS A 438 14.95 11.15 28.46
C CYS A 438 13.50 11.65 28.32
N ASP A 439 12.95 11.62 27.10
CA ASP A 439 11.55 12.00 26.84
C ASP A 439 10.63 10.77 26.73
N VAL A 440 11.16 9.64 26.21
CA VAL A 440 10.39 8.42 25.94
C VAL A 440 11.19 7.17 26.36
N ASP A 441 10.64 6.36 27.26
CA ASP A 441 11.16 5.02 27.55
C ASP A 441 10.69 4.03 26.47
N VAL A 442 11.66 3.35 25.85
CA VAL A 442 11.43 2.36 24.79
C VAL A 442 11.87 0.95 25.21
N THR A 443 12.11 0.75 26.51
CA THR A 443 12.42 -0.57 27.05
C THR A 443 11.20 -1.48 26.93
N THR A 444 11.37 -2.62 26.27
CA THR A 444 10.27 -3.54 25.97
C THR A 444 10.75 -4.99 25.92
N THR A 445 9.83 -5.93 26.06
CA THR A 445 10.13 -7.36 25.86
C THR A 445 10.17 -7.76 24.38
N ALA A 446 9.57 -6.95 23.49
CA ALA A 446 9.64 -7.18 22.04
C ALA A 446 11.10 -7.12 21.53
N SER A 447 11.89 -6.22 22.13
CA SER A 447 13.33 -6.09 21.91
C SER A 447 14.08 -6.53 23.17
N ARG A 448 14.69 -7.73 23.16
CA ARG A 448 15.36 -8.30 24.35
C ARG A 448 16.66 -7.61 24.79
N GLY A 449 17.02 -6.53 24.11
CA GLY A 449 18.13 -5.66 24.44
C GLY A 449 17.99 -4.33 23.68
N PRO A 450 18.85 -3.35 23.99
CA PRO A 450 18.85 -2.08 23.30
C PRO A 450 18.99 -2.23 21.79
N TRP A 451 18.34 -1.34 21.05
CA TRP A 451 18.31 -1.42 19.59
C TRP A 451 19.72 -1.32 18.96
N ASP A 452 20.70 -0.66 19.58
CA ASP A 452 22.09 -0.58 19.10
C ASP A 452 22.98 -1.74 19.60
N MET A 453 22.43 -2.94 19.79
CA MET A 453 23.19 -4.11 20.25
C MET A 453 23.00 -5.34 19.36
N LEU A 454 24.07 -6.14 19.25
CA LEU A 454 24.06 -7.48 18.68
C LEU A 454 24.23 -8.51 19.81
N LEU A 455 23.41 -9.58 19.80
CA LEU A 455 23.46 -10.70 20.76
C LEU A 455 23.58 -10.30 22.25
N GLY A 456 22.82 -9.28 22.67
CA GLY A 456 22.55 -8.99 24.08
C GLY A 456 23.73 -8.54 24.97
N LEU A 457 24.95 -8.39 24.43
CA LEU A 457 26.12 -8.02 25.23
C LEU A 457 27.09 -7.03 24.56
N VAL A 458 26.97 -6.77 23.25
CA VAL A 458 27.90 -5.88 22.53
C VAL A 458 27.16 -4.69 21.90
N PRO A 459 27.35 -3.47 22.42
CA PRO A 459 26.94 -2.25 21.72
C PRO A 459 27.64 -2.14 20.37
N THR A 460 26.87 -1.80 19.33
CA THR A 460 27.39 -1.50 18.00
C THR A 460 27.88 -0.06 17.89
N PHE A 461 27.46 0.83 18.81
CA PHE A 461 27.74 2.27 18.80
C PHE A 461 27.24 2.99 17.53
N THR A 462 26.38 2.34 16.76
CA THR A 462 25.84 2.83 15.50
C THR A 462 24.38 2.38 15.32
N THR A 463 23.74 2.68 14.20
CA THR A 463 22.34 2.31 13.87
C THR A 463 22.26 0.87 13.34
N ILE A 464 22.87 -0.07 14.06
CA ILE A 464 22.90 -1.50 13.75
C ILE A 464 22.40 -2.26 14.99
N GLY A 465 21.38 -3.10 14.78
CA GLY A 465 20.66 -3.81 15.84
C GLY A 465 20.11 -5.17 15.44
N ASN A 466 19.39 -5.80 16.36
CA ASN A 466 18.71 -7.07 16.10
C ASN A 466 17.53 -6.93 15.13
N ASN A 467 16.73 -5.87 15.27
CA ASN A 467 15.48 -5.72 14.50
C ASN A 467 15.71 -4.96 13.19
N ALA A 468 16.67 -4.04 13.18
CA ALA A 468 16.91 -3.15 12.05
C ALA A 468 18.40 -2.82 11.89
N ILE A 469 18.79 -2.58 10.64
CA ILE A 469 20.07 -2.03 10.25
C ILE A 469 19.81 -0.86 9.31
N THR A 470 20.17 0.35 9.73
CA THR A 470 19.82 1.57 8.98
C THR A 470 21.06 2.37 8.62
N ALA A 471 21.16 2.82 7.36
CA ALA A 471 22.27 3.62 6.86
C ALA A 471 21.84 4.63 5.79
N GLY A 472 22.70 5.62 5.49
CA GLY A 472 22.56 6.46 4.31
C GLY A 472 22.97 5.75 3.02
N GLY A 473 22.22 5.95 1.93
CA GLY A 473 22.46 5.28 0.62
C GLY A 473 22.33 6.19 -0.59
N SER A 474 23.20 7.17 -0.73
CA SER A 474 23.10 8.24 -1.74
C SER A 474 23.24 7.84 -3.21
N LEU A 475 23.90 6.73 -3.56
CA LEU A 475 24.21 6.39 -4.97
C LEU A 475 23.24 5.41 -5.60
N SER A 476 22.35 4.80 -4.82
CA SER A 476 21.31 3.98 -5.41
C SER A 476 20.02 4.15 -4.60
N PRO A 477 18.92 4.43 -5.29
CA PRO A 477 17.64 4.63 -4.63
C PRO A 477 16.94 3.34 -4.28
N LEU A 478 17.59 2.23 -4.53
CA LEU A 478 17.04 0.94 -4.21
C LEU A 478 17.97 0.25 -3.25
N THR A 479 19.26 0.32 -3.56
CA THR A 479 20.30 -0.46 -2.90
C THR A 479 21.20 0.44 -2.04
N PRO A 480 21.52 0.13 -0.76
CA PRO A 480 22.50 0.87 0.02
C PRO A 480 23.88 0.99 -0.65
N SER A 481 24.19 2.13 -1.26
CA SER A 481 25.57 2.50 -1.59
C SER A 481 26.42 2.59 -0.32
N VAL A 482 27.75 2.41 -0.40
CA VAL A 482 28.74 2.47 0.71
C VAL A 482 28.10 2.95 2.03
N PRO A 483 27.60 2.02 2.87
CA PRO A 483 26.82 2.39 4.04
C PRO A 483 27.56 3.38 4.91
N ASN A 484 26.93 4.52 5.20
CA ASN A 484 27.45 5.53 6.10
C ASN A 484 26.57 5.65 7.37
N PRO A 485 26.47 4.58 8.19
CA PRO A 485 25.69 4.64 9.41
C PRO A 485 26.38 5.59 10.42
N PRO A 486 25.63 6.43 11.13
CA PRO A 486 26.20 7.35 12.12
C PRO A 486 26.86 6.58 13.27
N LEU A 487 28.03 7.04 13.71
CA LEU A 487 28.79 6.44 14.82
C LEU A 487 28.78 7.38 16.03
N THR A 488 28.48 6.86 17.22
CA THR A 488 28.57 7.60 18.48
C THR A 488 29.01 6.71 19.64
N LEU A 489 30.18 7.02 20.21
CA LEU A 489 30.82 6.18 21.24
C LEU A 489 30.18 6.34 22.62
N ASN A 490 29.48 7.45 22.86
CA ASN A 490 28.72 7.66 24.09
C ASN A 490 27.27 7.12 23.98
N ARG A 491 26.91 6.50 22.84
CA ARG A 491 25.58 5.97 22.55
C ARG A 491 24.46 7.01 22.62
N LYS A 492 24.81 8.28 22.44
CA LYS A 492 23.87 9.40 22.25
C LYS A 492 23.86 9.79 20.79
N TYR A 493 22.74 9.52 20.13
CA TYR A 493 22.49 9.79 18.72
C TYR A 493 21.66 11.06 18.59
N ASP A 494 22.24 12.20 18.99
CA ASP A 494 21.61 13.52 19.10
C ASP A 494 22.14 14.53 18.06
N PHE A 495 22.44 14.03 16.86
CA PHE A 495 23.00 14.83 15.76
C PHE A 495 22.15 16.07 15.43
N THR A 496 22.82 17.16 15.09
CA THR A 496 22.17 18.40 14.65
C THR A 496 21.29 18.18 13.42
N PHE A 497 20.08 18.75 13.42
CA PHE A 497 19.20 18.78 12.27
C PHE A 497 19.00 20.22 11.82
N ASN A 498 19.38 20.53 10.58
CA ASN A 498 19.35 21.89 10.03
C ASN A 498 18.18 22.11 9.07
N ASN A 499 17.48 21.05 8.65
CA ASN A 499 16.51 21.06 7.56
C ASN A 499 17.14 21.57 6.25
N ALA A 500 18.33 21.03 5.93
CA ALA A 500 19.22 21.52 4.87
C ALA A 500 18.58 21.42 3.48
N TRP A 501 17.93 20.30 3.16
CA TRP A 501 17.26 20.09 1.88
C TRP A 501 16.20 21.16 1.59
N TYR A 502 15.31 21.40 2.56
CA TYR A 502 14.29 22.45 2.48
C TYR A 502 14.90 23.85 2.33
N LYS A 503 15.84 24.22 3.22
CA LYS A 503 16.46 25.56 3.25
C LYS A 503 17.28 25.88 2.01
N SER A 504 17.80 24.85 1.35
CA SER A 504 18.54 25.00 0.10
C SER A 504 17.66 25.08 -1.15
N GLY A 505 16.34 24.88 -1.01
CA GLY A 505 15.42 24.75 -2.13
C GLY A 505 15.73 23.51 -2.97
N CYS A 506 15.93 22.35 -2.35
CA CYS A 506 16.27 21.11 -3.07
C CYS A 506 17.61 21.18 -3.84
N SER A 507 18.59 21.95 -3.37
CA SER A 507 19.85 22.09 -4.11
C SER A 507 20.63 20.78 -4.11
N PRO A 508 21.02 20.24 -5.29
CA PRO A 508 21.85 19.04 -5.38
C PRO A 508 23.20 19.17 -4.67
N LEU A 509 23.67 20.42 -4.44
CA LEU A 509 24.90 20.69 -3.68
C LEU A 509 24.82 20.23 -2.23
N GLU A 510 23.64 20.24 -1.60
CA GLU A 510 23.49 19.74 -0.22
C GLU A 510 23.74 18.24 -0.15
N VAL A 511 23.22 17.49 -1.12
CA VAL A 511 23.44 16.04 -1.20
C VAL A 511 24.91 15.72 -1.44
N LEU A 512 25.63 16.48 -2.27
CA LEU A 512 27.07 16.26 -2.49
C LEU A 512 27.90 16.44 -1.20
N LYS A 513 27.49 17.32 -0.27
CA LYS A 513 28.17 17.48 1.02
C LYS A 513 28.14 16.19 1.85
N SER A 514 27.07 15.38 1.72
CA SER A 514 26.91 14.12 2.46
C SER A 514 27.98 13.06 2.13
N GLN A 515 28.70 13.23 1.01
CA GLN A 515 29.77 12.31 0.59
C GLN A 515 31.12 12.60 1.26
N VAL A 516 31.22 13.71 2.00
CA VAL A 516 32.41 14.02 2.79
C VAL A 516 32.37 13.19 4.07
N PRO A 517 33.34 12.29 4.32
CA PRO A 517 33.33 11.45 5.52
C PRO A 517 33.23 12.29 6.80
N LEU A 518 32.38 11.86 7.74
CA LEU A 518 32.09 12.56 9.01
C LEU A 518 31.43 13.95 8.86
N SER A 519 31.04 14.35 7.64
CA SER A 519 30.17 15.51 7.47
C SER A 519 28.73 15.10 7.80
N ASN A 520 27.99 15.96 8.51
CA ASN A 520 26.54 15.85 8.61
C ASN A 520 25.86 16.52 7.40
N GLY A 521 26.42 16.31 6.19
CA GLY A 521 25.93 16.90 4.95
C GLY A 521 24.49 16.43 4.67
N ASN A 522 23.63 17.38 4.31
CA ASN A 522 22.18 17.16 4.16
C ASN A 522 21.50 16.47 5.36
N ASP A 523 21.98 16.71 6.58
CA ASP A 523 21.42 16.14 7.82
C ASP A 523 21.43 14.59 7.90
N LEU A 524 22.26 13.92 7.10
CA LEU A 524 22.23 12.46 6.91
C LEU A 524 22.29 11.67 8.22
N SER A 525 23.11 12.08 9.20
CA SER A 525 23.23 11.36 10.48
C SER A 525 21.96 11.46 11.33
N ALA A 526 21.34 12.64 11.35
CA ALA A 526 20.07 12.86 12.06
C ALA A 526 18.93 12.09 11.40
N VAL A 527 18.84 12.12 10.06
CA VAL A 527 17.82 11.41 9.28
C VAL A 527 17.97 9.89 9.40
N THR A 528 19.20 9.37 9.30
CA THR A 528 19.47 7.93 9.46
C THR A 528 19.07 7.44 10.85
N THR A 529 19.41 8.21 11.89
CA THR A 529 19.00 7.92 13.28
C THR A 529 17.49 7.93 13.42
N ASN A 530 16.81 8.90 12.80
CA ASN A 530 15.37 9.01 12.83
C ASN A 530 14.67 7.76 12.26
N LEU A 531 15.07 7.34 11.07
CA LEU A 531 14.53 6.13 10.42
C LEU A 531 14.82 4.86 11.23
N PHE A 532 16.01 4.76 11.85
CA PHE A 532 16.35 3.64 12.73
C PHE A 532 15.40 3.51 13.92
N VAL A 533 15.04 4.62 14.56
CA VAL A 533 14.06 4.62 15.66
C VAL A 533 12.66 4.24 15.14
N MET A 534 12.25 4.76 13.97
CA MET A 534 10.96 4.43 13.35
C MET A 534 10.80 2.93 13.09
N HIS A 535 11.80 2.28 12.48
CA HIS A 535 11.76 0.83 12.24
C HIS A 535 11.65 0.01 13.52
N ASN A 536 12.46 0.34 14.54
CA ASN A 536 12.42 -0.40 15.80
C ASN A 536 11.11 -0.19 16.56
N ARG A 537 10.51 1.00 16.48
CA ARG A 537 9.20 1.28 17.09
C ARG A 537 8.07 0.53 16.40
N MET A 538 8.11 0.41 15.07
CA MET A 538 7.15 -0.42 14.32
C MET A 538 7.30 -1.90 14.64
N HIS A 539 8.54 -2.41 14.71
CA HIS A 539 8.82 -3.77 15.18
C HIS A 539 8.18 -4.03 16.55
N ASP A 540 8.46 -3.17 17.52
CA ASP A 540 8.01 -3.36 18.90
C ASP A 540 6.47 -3.26 19.03
N PHE A 541 5.84 -2.35 18.27
CA PHE A 541 4.38 -2.23 18.22
C PHE A 541 3.72 -3.47 17.59
N ALA A 542 4.21 -3.90 16.44
CA ALA A 542 3.67 -5.06 15.71
C ALA A 542 3.87 -6.38 16.49
N TYR A 543 4.94 -6.48 17.29
CA TYR A 543 5.20 -7.64 18.14
C TYR A 543 4.02 -7.96 19.07
N PHE A 544 3.48 -6.93 19.73
CA PHE A 544 2.33 -7.06 20.64
C PHE A 544 0.98 -7.21 19.93
N LEU A 545 0.97 -7.08 18.61
CA LEU A 545 -0.18 -7.40 17.76
C LEU A 545 -0.12 -8.83 17.22
N GLY A 546 1.05 -9.48 17.27
CA GLY A 546 1.23 -10.88 16.87
C GLY A 546 2.32 -11.13 15.83
N PHE A 547 3.00 -10.07 15.36
CA PHE A 547 4.16 -10.19 14.47
C PHE A 547 5.41 -10.54 15.28
N THR A 548 5.54 -11.83 15.62
CA THR A 548 6.60 -12.38 16.48
C THR A 548 7.54 -13.27 15.67
N GLU A 549 8.58 -13.81 16.29
CA GLU A 549 9.52 -14.75 15.67
C GLU A 549 8.78 -15.91 14.98
N LYS A 550 7.76 -16.47 15.64
CA LYS A 550 6.97 -17.60 15.09
C LYS A 550 5.97 -17.19 14.01
N ASN A 551 5.65 -15.90 13.94
CA ASN A 551 4.79 -15.31 12.93
C ASN A 551 5.62 -14.37 12.03
N TYR A 552 6.90 -14.75 11.82
CA TYR A 552 7.77 -14.29 10.75
C TYR A 552 8.19 -12.81 10.83
N ASN A 553 8.45 -12.32 12.05
CA ASN A 553 8.99 -10.98 12.26
C ASN A 553 10.40 -10.80 11.68
N LEU A 554 10.88 -9.55 11.64
CA LEU A 554 12.17 -9.18 11.06
C LEU A 554 13.24 -9.11 12.14
N GLN A 555 14.05 -10.16 12.29
CA GLN A 555 15.10 -10.20 13.32
C GLN A 555 16.36 -10.95 12.87
N LEU A 556 17.51 -10.39 13.25
CA LEU A 556 18.79 -11.06 13.04
C LEU A 556 18.89 -12.34 13.87
N PHE A 557 18.38 -12.32 15.10
CA PHE A 557 18.34 -13.46 16.02
C PHE A 557 16.96 -13.63 16.63
N ASN A 558 16.44 -14.86 16.55
CA ASN A 558 15.14 -15.24 17.11
C ASN A 558 15.26 -15.94 18.47
N PHE A 559 16.44 -15.88 19.09
CA PHE A 559 16.70 -16.41 20.44
C PHE A 559 16.33 -17.89 20.62
N GLY A 560 16.44 -18.68 19.55
CA GLY A 560 16.10 -20.11 19.55
C GLY A 560 14.59 -20.41 19.57
N LEU A 561 13.73 -19.42 19.32
CA LEU A 561 12.29 -19.62 19.20
C LEU A 561 11.87 -20.24 17.86
N THR A 562 12.72 -20.12 16.84
CA THR A 562 12.52 -20.67 15.49
C THR A 562 13.80 -21.37 14.98
N PRO A 563 13.70 -22.18 13.91
CA PRO A 563 14.87 -22.71 13.21
C PRO A 563 15.76 -21.61 12.60
N LEU A 564 17.04 -21.92 12.39
CA LEU A 564 18.02 -20.96 11.81
C LEU A 564 17.64 -20.41 10.43
N SER A 565 16.78 -21.11 9.68
CA SER A 565 16.29 -20.67 8.37
C SER A 565 15.21 -19.58 8.44
N GLN A 566 14.72 -19.25 9.64
CA GLN A 566 13.63 -18.28 9.91
C GLN A 566 14.14 -17.09 10.73
N GLN A 567 15.43 -16.78 10.64
CA GLN A 567 16.08 -15.63 11.28
C GLN A 567 17.11 -15.07 10.30
N ASN A 568 17.92 -14.10 10.73
CA ASN A 568 18.91 -13.42 9.91
C ASN A 568 18.27 -12.46 8.89
N ASP A 569 17.10 -11.91 9.25
CA ASP A 569 16.27 -11.07 8.41
C ASP A 569 15.82 -9.76 9.08
N PRO A 570 16.75 -8.97 9.68
CA PRO A 570 16.41 -7.64 10.18
C PRO A 570 15.91 -6.74 9.05
N GLU A 571 15.19 -5.68 9.40
CA GLU A 571 14.82 -4.64 8.44
C GLU A 571 16.06 -3.85 7.98
N LEU A 572 16.29 -3.74 6.67
CA LEU A 572 17.38 -2.98 6.07
C LEU A 572 16.89 -1.62 5.60
N GLY A 573 17.09 -0.58 6.43
CA GLY A 573 16.66 0.78 6.13
C GLY A 573 17.69 1.63 5.41
N THR A 574 17.29 2.28 4.33
CA THR A 574 18.12 3.26 3.61
C THR A 574 17.49 4.65 3.64
N SER A 575 18.13 5.60 4.33
CA SER A 575 17.73 7.02 4.27
C SER A 575 18.37 7.74 3.08
N GLN A 576 17.67 8.72 2.51
CA GLN A 576 18.13 9.52 1.37
C GLN A 576 18.61 8.64 0.21
N ALA A 577 17.90 7.54 -0.01
CA ALA A 577 18.26 6.53 -0.97
C ALA A 577 18.31 7.14 -2.38
N GLY A 578 19.42 6.95 -3.08
CA GLY A 578 19.67 7.50 -4.41
C GLY A 578 19.59 9.02 -4.46
N SER A 579 19.94 9.71 -3.37
CA SER A 579 19.93 11.17 -3.37
C SER A 579 20.83 11.79 -4.45
N ILE A 580 21.90 11.12 -4.92
CA ILE A 580 22.79 11.61 -5.99
C ILE A 580 22.32 11.15 -7.38
N THR A 581 21.93 9.88 -7.50
CA THR A 581 21.57 9.27 -8.78
C THR A 581 20.10 9.44 -9.15
N GLY A 582 19.26 9.73 -8.17
CA GLY A 582 17.86 10.10 -8.34
C GLY A 582 17.79 11.47 -9.00
N SER A 583 17.69 11.48 -10.32
CA SER A 583 17.37 12.68 -11.08
C SER A 583 15.84 12.87 -11.08
N PRO A 584 15.33 14.10 -10.94
CA PRO A 584 13.93 14.39 -11.24
C PRO A 584 13.56 14.18 -12.73
N TRP A 585 14.53 13.97 -13.64
CA TRP A 585 14.35 13.97 -15.11
C TRP A 585 14.93 12.77 -15.88
N MET A 586 15.17 11.62 -15.25
CA MET A 586 15.68 10.44 -15.99
C MET A 586 14.64 9.31 -16.13
N PRO A 587 13.73 9.36 -17.13
CA PRO A 587 13.07 8.18 -17.67
C PRO A 587 13.78 7.61 -18.91
N THR A 588 14.93 8.16 -19.33
CA THR A 588 15.72 7.52 -20.38
C THR A 588 16.47 6.34 -19.75
N TYR A 589 16.11 5.11 -20.13
CA TYR A 589 16.70 3.83 -19.71
C TYR A 589 16.12 3.17 -18.44
N GLY A 590 14.80 3.04 -18.36
CA GLY A 590 14.13 1.87 -17.75
C GLY A 590 14.31 1.55 -16.26
N THR A 591 15.04 2.36 -15.47
CA THR A 591 15.41 2.09 -14.04
C THR A 591 16.13 3.33 -13.43
N LEU A 592 15.80 4.02 -12.32
CA LEU A 592 15.11 3.78 -11.02
C LEU A 592 14.41 5.04 -10.46
N PRO A 593 13.37 4.92 -9.61
CA PRO A 593 12.89 6.01 -8.75
C PRO A 593 13.92 6.33 -7.67
N GLY A 594 14.04 7.59 -7.22
CA GLY A 594 14.93 8.04 -6.12
C GLY A 594 14.58 9.41 -5.54
N ARG A 595 13.35 9.85 -5.85
CA ARG A 595 12.70 11.09 -5.44
C ARG A 595 11.21 10.83 -5.31
N ASN A 596 10.53 11.61 -4.46
CA ASN A 596 9.06 11.68 -4.38
C ASN A 596 8.35 10.36 -4.12
N ASN A 597 8.99 9.43 -3.40
CA ASN A 597 8.43 8.13 -3.09
C ASN A 597 9.13 7.51 -1.87
N ALA A 598 8.69 6.34 -1.47
CA ALA A 598 9.39 5.39 -0.62
C ALA A 598 9.03 3.98 -1.09
N ASN A 599 9.57 2.95 -0.45
CA ASN A 599 9.23 1.56 -0.77
C ASN A 599 9.71 0.57 0.27
N GLN A 600 9.09 -0.61 0.21
CA GLN A 600 9.45 -1.80 0.93
C GLN A 600 9.67 -2.99 -0.01
N ILE A 601 10.77 -3.73 0.18
CA ILE A 601 10.82 -5.14 -0.23
C ILE A 601 10.40 -6.03 0.91
N ALA A 602 9.25 -6.65 0.73
CA ALA A 602 8.84 -7.80 1.49
C ALA A 602 9.37 -9.08 0.83
N LEU A 603 10.37 -9.70 1.45
CA LEU A 603 10.87 -11.03 1.08
C LEU A 603 10.35 -12.09 2.05
N MET A 604 10.50 -13.36 1.70
CA MET A 604 10.14 -14.49 2.57
C MET A 604 10.87 -14.46 3.91
N ASP A 605 10.34 -15.17 4.89
CA ASP A 605 10.96 -15.38 6.20
C ASP A 605 12.41 -15.89 6.11
N GLY A 606 13.28 -15.37 6.98
CA GLY A 606 14.73 -15.64 6.94
C GLY A 606 15.48 -14.93 5.81
N VAL A 607 14.83 -14.00 5.09
CA VAL A 607 15.47 -13.08 4.15
C VAL A 607 15.14 -11.63 4.52
N PRO A 608 16.13 -10.75 4.75
CA PRO A 608 15.90 -9.38 5.20
C PRO A 608 14.88 -8.60 4.38
N GLY A 609 13.99 -7.88 5.08
CA GLY A 609 13.16 -6.81 4.51
C GLY A 609 13.99 -5.57 4.20
N ILE A 610 13.51 -4.73 3.30
CA ILE A 610 14.26 -3.57 2.81
C ILE A 610 13.35 -2.36 2.65
N THR A 611 13.55 -1.33 3.46
CA THR A 611 12.93 -0.01 3.29
C THR A 611 13.88 0.97 2.62
N ASN A 612 13.40 1.70 1.60
CA ASN A 612 14.10 2.88 1.07
C ASN A 612 13.26 4.14 1.22
N GLN A 613 13.88 5.20 1.71
CA GLN A 613 13.26 6.50 1.92
C GLN A 613 13.92 7.55 1.03
N TYR A 614 13.11 8.32 0.29
CA TYR A 614 13.61 9.30 -0.68
C TYR A 614 13.47 10.75 -0.23
N LEU A 615 14.24 11.61 -0.88
CA LEU A 615 14.02 13.05 -0.87
C LEU A 615 12.80 13.40 -1.74
N PHE A 616 12.04 14.40 -1.33
CA PHE A 616 10.91 14.93 -2.08
C PHE A 616 11.27 16.31 -2.65
N GLN A 617 10.88 16.55 -3.90
CA GLN A 617 11.07 17.81 -4.64
C GLN A 617 10.01 17.97 -5.74
N PRO A 618 9.61 19.20 -6.10
CA PRO A 618 8.65 19.40 -7.19
C PRO A 618 9.19 18.89 -8.53
N VAL A 619 8.32 18.31 -9.37
CA VAL A 619 8.63 17.84 -10.73
C VAL A 619 7.52 18.28 -11.67
N GLY A 620 7.90 19.07 -12.68
CA GLY A 620 6.98 19.73 -13.59
C GLY A 620 6.02 18.77 -14.29
N GLY A 621 4.71 19.01 -14.18
CA GLY A 621 3.68 18.19 -14.82
C GLY A 621 3.57 16.74 -14.30
N LEU A 622 4.15 16.44 -13.14
CA LEU A 622 4.08 15.11 -12.52
C LEU A 622 3.58 15.18 -11.07
N ILE A 623 4.27 15.92 -10.20
CA ILE A 623 3.95 16.03 -8.78
C ILE A 623 4.67 17.25 -8.18
N TYR A 624 4.04 17.99 -7.26
CA TYR A 624 4.54 19.27 -6.71
C TYR A 624 4.70 19.28 -5.18
N PRO A 625 5.43 18.33 -4.57
CA PRO A 625 5.71 18.37 -3.15
C PRO A 625 6.70 19.50 -2.78
N PRO A 626 6.73 19.96 -1.53
CA PRO A 626 7.82 20.77 -0.99
C PRO A 626 9.13 19.97 -0.90
N CYS A 627 10.25 20.69 -0.83
CA CYS A 627 11.58 20.13 -0.57
C CYS A 627 11.67 19.51 0.82
N THR A 628 11.48 18.19 0.94
CA THR A 628 11.44 17.48 2.24
C THR A 628 12.17 16.14 2.19
N ASP A 629 12.46 15.55 3.35
CA ASP A 629 13.10 14.23 3.46
C ASP A 629 12.09 13.20 4.01
N GLY A 630 11.74 12.20 3.20
CA GLY A 630 10.72 11.20 3.54
C GLY A 630 11.09 10.34 4.75
N ALA A 631 12.37 10.15 5.03
CA ALA A 631 12.84 9.39 6.20
C ALA A 631 12.55 10.08 7.55
N LEU A 632 11.98 11.30 7.52
CA LEU A 632 11.54 12.04 8.70
C LEU A 632 10.05 11.89 9.00
N ASP A 633 9.27 11.24 8.12
CA ASP A 633 7.81 11.09 8.25
C ASP A 633 7.45 9.68 8.73
N MET A 634 6.95 9.57 9.97
CA MET A 634 6.50 8.32 10.59
C MET A 634 5.35 7.67 9.80
N GLY A 635 4.51 8.48 9.16
CA GLY A 635 3.43 7.98 8.31
C GLY A 635 3.99 7.16 7.15
N ILE A 636 5.06 7.63 6.51
CA ILE A 636 5.72 6.93 5.39
C ILE A 636 6.54 5.74 5.90
N ALA A 637 7.41 5.94 6.91
CA ALA A 637 8.23 4.85 7.43
C ALA A 637 7.39 3.70 8.02
N GLY A 638 6.29 4.04 8.70
CA GLY A 638 5.32 3.07 9.21
C GLY A 638 4.53 2.37 8.10
N HIS A 639 4.19 3.10 7.03
CA HIS A 639 3.54 2.54 5.85
C HIS A 639 4.44 1.47 5.20
N GLU A 640 5.69 1.81 4.89
CA GLU A 640 6.62 0.86 4.27
C GLU A 640 6.89 -0.37 5.15
N TYR A 641 7.11 -0.17 6.45
CA TYR A 641 7.31 -1.31 7.36
C TYR A 641 6.09 -2.23 7.41
N THR A 642 4.89 -1.69 7.24
CA THR A 642 3.65 -2.49 7.25
C THR A 642 3.51 -3.36 6.01
N HIS A 643 4.05 -2.95 4.85
CA HIS A 643 4.15 -3.85 3.69
C HIS A 643 4.94 -5.11 4.02
N ALA A 644 6.01 -5.01 4.83
CA ALA A 644 6.75 -6.18 5.29
C ALA A 644 5.90 -7.07 6.20
N ILE A 645 5.16 -6.47 7.14
CA ILE A 645 4.29 -7.20 8.08
C ILE A 645 3.20 -7.97 7.32
N SER A 646 2.41 -7.28 6.48
CA SER A 646 1.25 -7.86 5.82
C SER A 646 1.64 -8.98 4.85
N ASN A 647 2.71 -8.79 4.07
CA ASN A 647 3.21 -9.81 3.14
C ASN A 647 3.82 -11.03 3.84
N ARG A 648 4.36 -10.88 5.06
CA ARG A 648 4.88 -12.00 5.87
C ARG A 648 3.76 -12.80 6.53
N MET A 649 2.73 -12.11 7.03
CA MET A 649 1.67 -12.74 7.81
C MET A 649 0.60 -13.39 6.93
N VAL A 650 0.21 -12.75 5.82
CA VAL A 650 -0.78 -13.31 4.88
C VAL A 650 -0.18 -14.48 4.11
N ALA A 651 -0.89 -15.61 4.08
CA ALA A 651 -0.46 -16.87 3.45
C ALA A 651 0.83 -17.51 4.03
N GLY A 652 1.37 -16.97 5.12
CA GLY A 652 2.53 -17.52 5.81
C GLY A 652 3.89 -17.15 5.19
N PRO A 653 4.98 -17.82 5.60
CA PRO A 653 6.34 -17.30 5.49
C PRO A 653 6.90 -17.29 4.07
N ASP A 654 6.39 -18.21 3.23
CA ASP A 654 6.76 -18.39 1.82
C ASP A 654 5.70 -17.78 0.88
N GLY A 655 4.51 -17.43 1.41
CA GLY A 655 3.45 -16.78 0.66
C GLY A 655 3.59 -15.26 0.67
N ASN A 656 2.64 -14.57 0.04
CA ASN A 656 2.49 -13.11 0.08
C ASN A 656 1.14 -12.68 -0.54
N LEU A 657 0.88 -11.37 -0.59
CA LEU A 657 -0.24 -10.80 -1.34
C LEU A 657 0.07 -10.85 -2.84
N THR A 658 -0.81 -11.47 -3.64
CA THR A 658 -0.55 -11.67 -5.09
C THR A 658 -1.67 -11.20 -6.00
N SER A 659 -2.70 -10.57 -5.46
CA SER A 659 -3.89 -10.17 -6.22
C SER A 659 -4.07 -8.66 -6.20
N GLU A 660 -4.81 -8.12 -7.16
CA GLU A 660 -5.11 -6.68 -7.27
C GLU A 660 -5.78 -6.13 -5.99
N GLN A 661 -6.90 -6.73 -5.54
CA GLN A 661 -7.55 -6.35 -4.28
C GLN A 661 -6.66 -6.61 -3.06
N GLY A 662 -5.84 -7.66 -3.09
CA GLY A 662 -4.86 -7.94 -2.04
C GLY A 662 -3.80 -6.85 -1.93
N GLY A 663 -3.26 -6.37 -3.06
CA GLY A 663 -2.33 -5.24 -3.13
C GLY A 663 -2.98 -3.93 -2.67
N ALA A 664 -4.22 -3.66 -3.08
CA ALA A 664 -4.99 -2.51 -2.64
C ALA A 664 -5.21 -2.50 -1.11
N MET A 665 -5.56 -3.65 -0.53
CA MET A 665 -5.62 -3.79 0.92
C MET A 665 -4.23 -3.68 1.58
N GLY A 666 -3.17 -4.14 0.91
CA GLY A 666 -1.77 -3.94 1.33
C GLY A 666 -1.44 -2.46 1.55
N GLU A 667 -1.71 -1.63 0.55
CA GLU A 667 -1.56 -0.17 0.61
C GLU A 667 -2.40 0.45 1.74
N SER A 668 -3.66 0.03 1.85
CA SER A 668 -4.57 0.53 2.87
C SER A 668 -4.14 0.15 4.29
N TRP A 669 -3.80 -1.11 4.52
CA TRP A 669 -3.32 -1.57 5.82
C TRP A 669 -2.07 -0.80 6.25
N SER A 670 -1.18 -0.50 5.31
CA SER A 670 0.00 0.32 5.56
C SER A 670 -0.34 1.73 6.03
N ASP A 671 -1.34 2.39 5.44
CA ASP A 671 -1.86 3.69 5.92
C ASP A 671 -2.47 3.59 7.32
N LEU A 672 -3.31 2.57 7.51
CA LEU A 672 -4.09 2.35 8.73
C LEU A 672 -3.19 2.03 9.93
N VAL A 673 -2.20 1.15 9.77
CA VAL A 673 -1.27 0.76 10.84
C VAL A 673 -0.34 1.91 11.21
N ALA A 674 0.19 2.64 10.22
CA ALA A 674 1.06 3.80 10.47
C ALA A 674 0.32 4.92 11.21
N THR A 675 -0.94 5.16 10.86
CA THR A 675 -1.79 6.16 11.53
C THR A 675 -2.19 5.71 12.93
N GLU A 676 -2.58 4.44 13.09
CA GLU A 676 -2.95 3.88 14.40
C GLU A 676 -1.78 3.84 15.37
N PHE A 677 -0.56 3.55 14.91
CA PHE A 677 0.65 3.66 15.72
C PHE A 677 0.81 5.08 16.29
N GLN A 678 0.66 6.11 15.45
CA GLN A 678 0.79 7.49 15.89
C GLN A 678 -0.29 7.86 16.91
N HIS A 679 -1.54 7.45 16.67
CA HIS A 679 -2.65 7.65 17.61
C HIS A 679 -2.39 6.96 18.96
N ALA A 680 -2.02 5.68 18.93
CA ALA A 680 -1.84 4.86 20.14
C ALA A 680 -0.73 5.39 21.07
N PHE A 681 0.28 6.07 20.51
CA PHE A 681 1.35 6.71 21.29
C PHE A 681 1.15 8.22 21.50
N GLY A 682 0.03 8.80 21.06
CA GLY A 682 -0.30 10.21 21.20
C GLY A 682 0.65 11.14 20.42
N TYR A 683 1.13 10.68 19.27
CA TYR A 683 1.97 11.47 18.38
C TYR A 683 1.10 12.31 17.45
N THR A 684 1.32 13.61 17.47
CA THR A 684 0.60 14.58 16.64
C THR A 684 1.50 15.04 15.51
N GLN A 685 0.93 15.14 14.31
CA GLN A 685 1.65 15.72 13.18
C GLN A 685 1.99 17.20 13.46
N ALA A 686 3.22 17.60 13.13
CA ALA A 686 3.65 18.99 13.26
C ALA A 686 3.10 19.84 12.10
N GLY A 687 3.03 21.17 12.25
CA GLY A 687 2.57 22.08 11.18
C GLY A 687 1.04 22.24 11.05
N GLY A 688 0.27 21.66 11.98
CA GLY A 688 -1.19 21.72 11.95
C GLY A 688 -1.83 20.78 10.92
N TYR A 689 -1.09 19.77 10.47
CA TYR A 689 -1.59 18.75 9.55
C TYR A 689 -2.61 17.83 10.21
N SER A 690 -3.55 17.34 9.40
CA SER A 690 -4.53 16.37 9.85
C SER A 690 -3.86 15.08 10.31
N PRO A 691 -4.21 14.50 11.48
CA PRO A 691 -3.66 13.21 11.91
C PRO A 691 -4.05 12.05 10.99
N THR A 692 -5.04 12.24 10.12
CA THR A 692 -5.55 11.25 9.15
C THR A 692 -5.03 11.47 7.73
N ALA A 693 -4.16 12.47 7.53
CA ALA A 693 -3.50 12.73 6.26
C ALA A 693 -2.16 11.99 6.19
N LEU A 694 -2.01 11.10 5.22
CA LEU A 694 -0.75 10.36 5.02
C LEU A 694 0.26 11.20 4.23
N GLY A 695 1.48 11.36 4.77
CA GLY A 695 2.54 12.09 4.08
C GLY A 695 2.26 13.58 3.93
N ALA A 696 1.49 14.19 4.83
CA ALA A 696 1.13 15.62 4.76
C ALA A 696 2.37 16.52 4.78
N TYR A 697 3.40 16.15 5.56
CA TYR A 697 4.68 16.83 5.60
C TYR A 697 5.38 16.82 4.24
N THR A 698 5.50 15.64 3.63
CA THR A 698 6.26 15.45 2.39
C THR A 698 5.54 15.95 1.15
N THR A 699 4.21 15.95 1.15
CA THR A 699 3.38 16.41 0.03
C THR A 699 2.99 17.88 0.10
N GLY A 700 3.04 18.46 1.30
CA GLY A 700 2.58 19.81 1.57
C GLY A 700 1.07 19.99 1.47
N ASN A 701 0.30 18.90 1.53
CA ASN A 701 -1.15 18.96 1.64
C ASN A 701 -1.58 18.67 3.09
N PRO A 702 -2.03 19.69 3.85
CA PRO A 702 -2.34 19.55 5.27
C PRO A 702 -3.64 18.78 5.55
N VAL A 703 -4.49 18.58 4.54
CA VAL A 703 -5.84 18.01 4.71
C VAL A 703 -5.85 16.52 4.40
N ARG A 704 -5.34 16.12 3.23
CA ARG A 704 -5.40 14.73 2.74
C ARG A 704 -4.05 14.10 2.46
N GLY A 705 -2.97 14.88 2.45
CA GLY A 705 -1.65 14.37 2.12
C GLY A 705 -1.56 13.86 0.67
N ILE A 706 -1.08 12.63 0.48
CA ILE A 706 -0.88 12.03 -0.86
C ILE A 706 -2.14 11.39 -1.48
N ARG A 707 -3.10 11.00 -0.64
CA ARG A 707 -4.32 10.25 -1.01
C ARG A 707 -5.40 11.16 -1.61
N ASP A 708 -6.37 10.59 -2.33
CA ASP A 708 -7.57 11.28 -2.83
C ASP A 708 -8.42 11.83 -1.67
N TYR A 709 -8.52 11.04 -0.59
CA TYR A 709 -9.25 11.36 0.63
C TYR A 709 -8.42 11.15 1.91
N PRO A 710 -8.61 11.97 2.96
CA PRO A 710 -8.12 11.62 4.29
C PRO A 710 -8.92 10.43 4.84
N LEU A 711 -8.34 9.67 5.77
CA LEU A 711 -8.96 8.43 6.28
C LEU A 711 -10.36 8.64 6.89
N ASP A 712 -10.60 9.79 7.53
CA ASP A 712 -11.82 10.14 8.25
C ASP A 712 -12.90 10.83 7.41
N ASP A 713 -12.57 11.33 6.22
CA ASP A 713 -13.53 11.92 5.27
C ASP A 713 -13.38 11.27 3.89
N ASN A 714 -13.61 9.96 3.87
CA ASN A 714 -13.54 9.13 2.69
C ASN A 714 -14.95 8.59 2.35
N PRO A 715 -15.55 8.94 1.19
CA PRO A 715 -16.89 8.52 0.79
C PRO A 715 -16.94 7.21 -0.02
N LEU A 716 -15.79 6.57 -0.25
CA LEU A 716 -15.69 5.41 -1.13
C LEU A 716 -16.42 4.20 -0.55
N ASN A 717 -16.96 3.38 -1.45
CA ASN A 717 -17.57 2.10 -1.15
C ASN A 717 -17.11 1.05 -2.18
N TYR A 718 -17.44 -0.23 -1.94
CA TYR A 718 -16.94 -1.33 -2.75
C TYR A 718 -17.30 -1.24 -4.24
N GLY A 719 -18.37 -0.50 -4.60
CA GLY A 719 -18.75 -0.26 -5.98
C GLY A 719 -17.86 0.75 -6.72
N ASN A 720 -16.97 1.46 -6.04
CA ASN A 720 -16.09 2.48 -6.61
C ASN A 720 -14.72 1.93 -7.08
N TYR A 721 -14.57 0.61 -7.24
CA TYR A 721 -13.31 0.05 -7.74
C TYR A 721 -12.91 0.67 -9.08
N GLY A 722 -11.66 1.11 -9.17
CA GLY A 722 -11.08 1.85 -10.28
C GLY A 722 -11.53 3.30 -10.39
N PHE A 723 -12.11 3.94 -9.37
CA PHE A 723 -12.67 5.31 -9.52
C PHE A 723 -11.65 6.38 -9.93
N ASP A 724 -10.38 6.29 -9.49
CA ASP A 724 -9.36 7.32 -9.75
C ASP A 724 -8.96 7.34 -11.23
N THR A 725 -8.30 8.42 -11.61
CA THR A 725 -7.91 8.74 -12.97
C THR A 725 -7.17 7.64 -13.73
N PRO A 726 -6.19 6.93 -13.13
CA PRO A 726 -5.49 5.84 -13.81
C PRO A 726 -6.36 4.61 -14.12
N GLY A 727 -7.54 4.50 -13.51
CA GLY A 727 -8.31 3.25 -13.47
C GLY A 727 -7.92 2.39 -12.27
N PRO A 728 -8.08 1.05 -12.35
CA PRO A 728 -7.66 0.14 -11.29
C PRO A 728 -6.19 0.31 -10.94
N GLU A 729 -5.92 0.65 -9.69
CA GLU A 729 -4.59 0.99 -9.18
C GLU A 729 -4.59 0.82 -7.65
N VAL A 730 -3.65 0.03 -7.13
CA VAL A 730 -3.68 -0.43 -5.74
C VAL A 730 -3.67 0.71 -4.71
N HIS A 731 -3.03 1.85 -4.95
CA HIS A 731 -3.03 2.95 -3.98
C HIS A 731 -4.39 3.64 -3.93
N ALA A 732 -5.00 3.90 -5.10
CA ALA A 732 -6.31 4.51 -5.19
C ALA A 732 -7.41 3.56 -4.70
N ASP A 733 -7.40 2.31 -5.14
CA ASP A 733 -8.40 1.31 -4.75
C ASP A 733 -8.24 0.87 -3.29
N GLY A 734 -7.04 1.00 -2.73
CA GLY A 734 -6.81 0.86 -1.29
C GLY A 734 -7.62 1.87 -0.46
N GLU A 735 -7.96 3.03 -1.02
CA GLU A 735 -8.77 4.01 -0.31
C GLU A 735 -10.20 3.52 -0.02
N ILE A 736 -10.72 2.55 -0.78
CA ILE A 736 -12.00 1.89 -0.48
C ILE A 736 -11.90 1.16 0.87
N TRP A 737 -10.81 0.45 1.10
CA TRP A 737 -10.54 -0.24 2.36
C TRP A 737 -10.21 0.75 3.49
N ASN A 738 -9.50 1.85 3.19
CA ASN A 738 -9.23 2.92 4.17
C ASN A 738 -10.51 3.49 4.77
N GLY A 739 -11.43 3.98 3.93
CA GLY A 739 -12.67 4.59 4.40
C GLY A 739 -13.57 3.61 5.17
N LEU A 740 -13.62 2.36 4.72
CA LEU A 740 -14.37 1.30 5.40
C LEU A 740 -13.78 1.01 6.78
N GLN A 741 -12.48 0.76 6.85
CA GLN A 741 -11.82 0.33 8.06
C GLN A 741 -11.73 1.47 9.08
N TRP A 742 -11.61 2.72 8.64
CA TRP A 742 -11.67 3.87 9.52
C TRP A 742 -13.05 4.05 10.14
N GLU A 743 -14.13 3.89 9.36
CA GLU A 743 -15.49 3.89 9.92
C GLU A 743 -15.69 2.72 10.90
N LEU A 744 -15.11 1.55 10.60
CA LEU A 744 -15.16 0.41 11.50
C LEU A 744 -14.41 0.70 12.81
N ARG A 745 -13.22 1.28 12.73
CA ARG A 745 -12.43 1.74 13.88
C ARG A 745 -13.24 2.69 14.76
N GLN A 746 -13.90 3.71 14.19
CA GLN A 746 -14.76 4.64 14.94
C GLN A 746 -15.93 3.92 15.59
N ALA A 747 -16.58 3.00 14.88
CA ALA A 747 -17.69 2.21 15.43
C ALA A 747 -17.24 1.37 16.64
N PHE A 748 -16.03 0.80 16.62
CA PHE A 748 -15.44 0.13 17.78
C PHE A 748 -15.13 1.09 18.92
N ILE A 749 -14.57 2.28 18.65
CA ILE A 749 -14.35 3.30 19.67
C ILE A 749 -15.68 3.60 20.36
N ASP A 750 -16.70 3.99 19.60
CA ASP A 750 -18.03 4.33 20.12
C ASP A 750 -18.63 3.23 20.99
N GLN A 751 -18.49 1.97 20.56
CA GLN A 751 -18.99 0.79 21.28
C GLN A 751 -18.36 0.62 22.67
N TYR A 752 -17.07 0.94 22.84
CA TYR A 752 -16.30 0.65 24.06
C TYR A 752 -15.88 1.89 24.86
N ASN A 753 -16.13 3.10 24.35
CA ASN A 753 -15.60 4.35 24.90
C ASN A 753 -16.05 4.64 26.35
N ALA A 754 -17.22 4.14 26.76
CA ALA A 754 -17.72 4.36 28.12
C ALA A 754 -16.88 3.65 29.19
N ASP A 755 -16.36 2.47 28.87
CA ASP A 755 -15.57 1.64 29.80
C ASP A 755 -14.05 1.79 29.56
N TYR A 756 -13.65 2.00 28.30
CA TYR A 756 -12.25 2.15 27.87
C TYR A 756 -12.12 3.39 26.97
N PRO A 757 -12.05 4.59 27.56
CA PRO A 757 -12.06 5.83 26.79
C PRO A 757 -10.89 5.93 25.82
N ASP A 758 -11.16 6.23 24.55
CA ASP A 758 -10.11 6.46 23.54
C ASP A 758 -9.20 7.64 23.91
N SER A 759 -9.73 8.60 24.66
CA SER A 759 -9.01 9.77 25.18
C SER A 759 -8.02 9.46 26.32
N ASP A 760 -8.04 8.25 26.89
CA ASP A 760 -7.08 7.88 27.94
C ASP A 760 -5.73 7.51 27.32
N ALA A 761 -4.86 8.53 27.21
CA ALA A 761 -3.54 8.38 26.61
C ALA A 761 -2.62 7.38 27.35
N ASN A 762 -2.82 7.12 28.65
CA ASN A 762 -2.01 6.14 29.37
C ASN A 762 -2.47 4.73 28.99
N LEU A 763 -3.78 4.49 28.99
CA LEU A 763 -4.35 3.22 28.58
C LEU A 763 -4.00 2.89 27.12
N GLN A 764 -4.06 3.87 26.21
CA GLN A 764 -3.65 3.67 24.81
C GLN A 764 -2.20 3.16 24.71
N ARG A 765 -1.27 3.79 25.44
CA ARG A 765 0.15 3.38 25.44
C ARG A 765 0.36 2.02 26.08
N ASP A 766 -0.30 1.73 27.20
CA ASP A 766 -0.18 0.44 27.88
C ASP A 766 -0.71 -0.70 27.00
N CYS A 767 -1.81 -0.46 26.29
CA CYS A 767 -2.38 -1.35 25.29
C CYS A 767 -1.45 -1.54 24.06
N ALA A 768 -0.82 -0.47 23.58
CA ALA A 768 0.14 -0.53 22.47
C ALA A 768 1.42 -1.29 22.85
N ASN A 769 1.85 -1.19 24.11
CA ASN A 769 2.99 -1.92 24.67
C ASN A 769 2.65 -3.34 25.14
N GLY A 770 1.44 -3.84 24.88
CA GLY A 770 1.03 -5.20 25.25
C GLY A 770 0.92 -5.46 26.75
N LEU A 771 0.85 -4.41 27.58
CA LEU A 771 0.72 -4.52 29.04
C LEU A 771 -0.72 -4.81 29.48
N VAL A 772 -1.68 -4.53 28.59
CA VAL A 772 -3.12 -4.74 28.81
C VAL A 772 -3.66 -5.66 27.73
N ASP A 773 -4.46 -6.64 28.15
CA ASP A 773 -5.15 -7.52 27.20
C ASP A 773 -6.11 -6.72 26.31
N ALA A 774 -6.18 -7.06 25.02
CA ALA A 774 -7.01 -6.35 24.05
C ALA A 774 -8.49 -6.23 24.47
N GLN A 775 -9.02 -7.18 25.24
CA GLN A 775 -10.41 -7.13 25.76
C GLN A 775 -10.65 -6.04 26.81
N HIS A 776 -9.60 -5.38 27.30
CA HIS A 776 -9.65 -4.26 28.25
C HIS A 776 -9.01 -2.99 27.65
N CYS A 777 -8.93 -2.91 26.32
CA CYS A 777 -8.42 -1.76 25.62
C CYS A 777 -9.54 -0.95 24.94
N PRO A 778 -9.25 0.33 24.59
CA PRO A 778 -10.12 1.15 23.73
C PRO A 778 -10.43 0.48 22.40
N GLY A 779 -11.52 0.92 21.77
CA GLY A 779 -12.06 0.28 20.56
C GLY A 779 -11.08 0.22 19.38
N ASN A 780 -10.27 1.27 19.19
CA ASN A 780 -9.23 1.31 18.17
C ASN A 780 -8.21 0.16 18.32
N ARG A 781 -7.74 -0.12 19.55
CA ARG A 781 -6.82 -1.23 19.81
C ARG A 781 -7.45 -2.59 19.50
N ARG A 782 -8.74 -2.76 19.79
CA ARG A 782 -9.49 -4.00 19.48
C ARG A 782 -9.59 -4.20 17.96
N TRP A 783 -9.93 -3.14 17.24
CA TRP A 783 -10.04 -3.17 15.78
C TRP A 783 -8.72 -3.54 15.11
N ILE A 784 -7.61 -2.90 15.47
CA ILE A 784 -6.29 -3.21 14.87
C ILE A 784 -5.80 -4.62 15.25
N GLN A 785 -6.16 -5.12 16.45
CA GLN A 785 -5.88 -6.51 16.82
C GLN A 785 -6.60 -7.50 15.90
N LEU A 786 -7.85 -7.21 15.51
CA LEU A 786 -8.59 -8.07 14.59
C LEU A 786 -7.98 -8.09 13.18
N ILE A 787 -7.35 -6.99 12.74
CA ILE A 787 -6.61 -6.97 11.47
C ILE A 787 -5.46 -7.97 11.49
N PHE A 788 -4.60 -7.91 12.52
CA PHE A 788 -3.45 -8.82 12.65
C PHE A 788 -3.86 -10.29 12.83
N ASP A 789 -4.89 -10.54 13.64
CA ASP A 789 -5.45 -11.88 13.79
C ASP A 789 -6.02 -12.43 12.47
N ALA A 790 -6.64 -11.55 11.66
CA ALA A 790 -7.20 -11.94 10.38
C ALA A 790 -6.12 -12.25 9.34
N TRP A 791 -4.97 -11.57 9.33
CA TRP A 791 -3.89 -11.88 8.38
C TRP A 791 -3.40 -13.32 8.48
N LEU A 792 -3.30 -13.87 9.69
CA LEU A 792 -2.95 -15.27 9.90
C LEU A 792 -3.98 -16.25 9.31
N LEU A 793 -5.20 -15.79 9.03
CA LEU A 793 -6.29 -16.57 8.44
C LEU A 793 -6.37 -16.45 6.92
N MET A 794 -5.71 -15.49 6.28
CA MET A 794 -5.88 -15.18 4.85
C MET A 794 -4.93 -16.00 3.95
N GLN A 795 -5.28 -16.07 2.65
CA GLN A 795 -4.48 -16.69 1.58
C GLN A 795 -3.88 -15.61 0.66
N SER A 796 -3.04 -15.99 -0.32
CA SER A 796 -2.36 -15.03 -1.19
C SER A 796 -3.27 -14.28 -2.17
N ASP A 797 -4.20 -15.01 -2.78
CA ASP A 797 -5.25 -14.47 -3.65
C ASP A 797 -6.47 -14.15 -2.79
N VAL A 798 -6.35 -13.07 -2.01
CA VAL A 798 -7.37 -12.62 -1.04
C VAL A 798 -8.15 -11.45 -1.61
N SER A 799 -9.48 -11.56 -1.65
CA SER A 799 -10.36 -10.44 -1.96
C SER A 799 -10.69 -9.61 -0.71
N MET A 800 -11.20 -8.39 -0.90
CA MET A 800 -11.73 -7.58 0.22
C MET A 800 -12.85 -8.30 0.98
N LEU A 801 -13.64 -9.16 0.30
CA LEU A 801 -14.68 -9.95 0.95
C LEU A 801 -14.12 -11.13 1.77
N ASP A 802 -13.03 -11.76 1.32
CA ASP A 802 -12.34 -12.77 2.11
C ASP A 802 -11.70 -12.14 3.36
N ALA A 803 -11.14 -10.94 3.24
CA ALA A 803 -10.59 -10.19 4.37
C ALA A 803 -11.67 -9.79 5.38
N ARG A 804 -12.84 -9.34 4.92
CA ARG A 804 -14.04 -9.11 5.77
C ARG A 804 -14.38 -10.37 6.56
N ASP A 805 -14.51 -11.50 5.88
CA ASP A 805 -14.92 -12.76 6.50
C ASP A 805 -13.87 -13.26 7.51
N ALA A 806 -12.58 -13.08 7.22
CA ALA A 806 -11.48 -13.35 8.15
C ALA A 806 -11.50 -12.43 9.39
N MET A 807 -11.83 -11.14 9.24
CA MET A 807 -11.99 -10.22 10.38
C MET A 807 -13.18 -10.61 11.27
N LEU A 808 -14.32 -10.98 10.69
CA LEU A 808 -15.48 -11.48 11.43
C LEU A 808 -15.12 -12.78 12.17
N ALA A 809 -14.34 -13.66 11.55
CA ALA A 809 -13.82 -14.87 12.18
C ALA A 809 -12.86 -14.57 13.35
N ALA A 810 -11.98 -13.59 13.19
CA ALA A 810 -11.09 -13.14 14.26
C ALA A 810 -11.89 -12.60 15.47
N ASP A 811 -12.96 -11.85 15.24
CA ASP A 811 -13.85 -11.37 16.31
C ASP A 811 -14.56 -12.52 17.03
N LEU A 812 -15.01 -13.55 16.29
CA LEU A 812 -15.59 -14.75 16.87
C LEU A 812 -14.59 -15.49 17.77
N ALA A 813 -13.33 -15.57 17.34
CA ALA A 813 -12.29 -16.27 18.08
C ALA A 813 -11.81 -15.49 19.31
N ARG A 814 -11.58 -14.17 19.18
CA ARG A 814 -11.04 -13.34 20.26
C ARG A 814 -12.09 -12.83 21.24
N PHE A 815 -13.19 -12.29 20.72
CA PHE A 815 -14.22 -11.62 21.51
C PHE A 815 -15.53 -12.40 21.60
N GLY A 816 -15.53 -13.67 21.18
CA GLY A 816 -16.71 -14.53 21.20
C GLY A 816 -17.84 -14.07 20.27
N GLY A 817 -17.53 -13.22 19.29
CA GLY A 817 -18.51 -12.69 18.34
C GLY A 817 -19.29 -11.47 18.86
N ALA A 818 -18.79 -10.81 19.90
CA ALA A 818 -19.47 -9.67 20.51
C ALA A 818 -19.68 -8.49 19.55
N ASN A 819 -18.84 -8.36 18.50
CA ASN A 819 -18.87 -7.21 17.60
C ASN A 819 -19.48 -7.52 16.23
N GLN A 820 -20.00 -8.73 16.00
CA GLN A 820 -20.51 -9.16 14.68
C GLN A 820 -21.56 -8.21 14.11
N ALA A 821 -22.54 -7.78 14.91
CA ALA A 821 -23.62 -6.90 14.45
C ALA A 821 -23.09 -5.50 14.07
N LEU A 822 -22.13 -4.99 14.85
CA LEU A 822 -21.45 -3.72 14.59
C LEU A 822 -20.65 -3.80 13.28
N MET A 823 -19.80 -4.83 13.16
CA MET A 823 -18.95 -5.06 11.99
C MET A 823 -19.79 -5.22 10.72
N TRP A 824 -20.78 -6.11 10.72
CA TRP A 824 -21.66 -6.32 9.56
C TRP A 824 -22.40 -5.06 9.12
N ARG A 825 -22.79 -4.19 10.07
CA ARG A 825 -23.46 -2.93 9.73
C ARG A 825 -22.52 -1.98 8.98
N VAL A 826 -21.26 -1.85 9.42
CA VAL A 826 -20.28 -0.99 8.74
C VAL A 826 -19.89 -1.57 7.38
N PHE A 827 -19.58 -2.88 7.31
CA PHE A 827 -19.30 -3.54 6.03
C PHE A 827 -20.43 -3.35 5.03
N ALA A 828 -21.69 -3.58 5.45
CA ALA A 828 -22.85 -3.35 4.61
C ALA A 828 -22.97 -1.87 4.18
N LYS A 829 -22.84 -0.91 5.09
CA LYS A 829 -22.90 0.52 4.74
C LYS A 829 -21.88 0.91 3.66
N ARG A 830 -20.72 0.24 3.62
CA ARG A 830 -19.63 0.45 2.66
C ARG A 830 -19.67 -0.48 1.44
N GLY A 831 -20.80 -1.12 1.18
CA GLY A 831 -21.00 -1.95 -0.03
C GLY A 831 -20.47 -3.39 0.09
N MET A 832 -20.01 -3.82 1.26
CA MET A 832 -19.52 -5.19 1.51
C MET A 832 -20.51 -6.02 2.35
N GLY A 833 -21.81 -5.86 2.07
CA GLY A 833 -22.92 -6.54 2.73
C GLY A 833 -23.10 -8.02 2.36
N GLU A 834 -24.26 -8.57 2.74
CA GLU A 834 -24.57 -10.00 2.64
C GLU A 834 -24.38 -10.54 1.21
N TYR A 835 -24.92 -9.84 0.20
CA TYR A 835 -24.91 -10.28 -1.19
C TYR A 835 -23.77 -9.71 -2.02
N ALA A 836 -22.82 -8.99 -1.40
CA ALA A 836 -21.64 -8.51 -2.10
C ALA A 836 -20.90 -9.70 -2.72
N TYR A 837 -20.41 -9.48 -3.94
CA TYR A 837 -19.83 -10.52 -4.78
C TYR A 837 -18.55 -10.05 -5.44
N THR A 838 -17.61 -10.98 -5.57
CA THR A 838 -16.38 -10.81 -6.35
C THR A 838 -15.97 -12.16 -6.92
N ASP A 839 -15.30 -12.16 -8.08
CA ASP A 839 -14.83 -13.39 -8.74
C ASP A 839 -13.42 -13.85 -8.30
N GLY A 840 -12.82 -13.19 -7.33
CA GLY A 840 -11.49 -13.49 -6.79
C GLY A 840 -10.77 -12.22 -6.35
N GLY A 841 -9.51 -12.31 -5.94
CA GLY A 841 -8.73 -11.13 -5.57
C GLY A 841 -8.40 -10.22 -6.75
N ASP A 842 -8.36 -10.74 -7.99
CA ASP A 842 -8.04 -9.97 -9.20
C ASP A 842 -9.26 -9.31 -9.88
N ASP A 843 -10.44 -9.44 -9.28
CA ASP A 843 -11.67 -8.86 -9.84
C ASP A 843 -11.71 -7.34 -9.63
N VAL A 844 -11.54 -6.60 -10.71
CA VAL A 844 -11.67 -5.13 -10.77
C VAL A 844 -13.10 -4.67 -11.04
N GLU A 845 -14.05 -5.61 -11.11
CA GLU A 845 -15.47 -5.32 -11.30
C GLU A 845 -16.37 -5.91 -10.18
N PRO A 846 -16.06 -5.67 -8.90
CA PRO A 846 -16.83 -6.24 -7.81
C PRO A 846 -18.27 -5.69 -7.75
N VAL A 847 -19.18 -6.45 -7.16
CA VAL A 847 -20.59 -6.04 -7.02
C VAL A 847 -20.91 -5.69 -5.56
N PRO A 848 -21.31 -4.44 -5.26
CA PRO A 848 -21.56 -4.00 -3.89
C PRO A 848 -22.94 -4.42 -3.37
N SER A 849 -23.05 -4.67 -2.06
CA SER A 849 -24.33 -4.89 -1.38
C SER A 849 -24.39 -4.08 -0.09
N PHE A 850 -25.53 -3.45 0.18
CA PHE A 850 -25.71 -2.54 1.30
C PHE A 850 -26.54 -3.10 2.46
N GLU A 851 -26.93 -4.38 2.36
CA GLU A 851 -27.75 -5.05 3.35
C GLU A 851 -26.90 -5.93 4.29
N SER A 852 -27.33 -6.04 5.53
CA SER A 852 -26.62 -6.80 6.57
C SER A 852 -27.41 -8.04 6.98
N PRO A 853 -26.75 -9.21 7.13
CA PRO A 853 -27.43 -10.44 7.53
C PRO A 853 -27.88 -10.42 9.00
N LEU A 854 -27.35 -9.49 9.81
CA LEU A 854 -27.67 -9.35 11.23
C LEU A 854 -28.53 -8.11 11.54
N ALA A 855 -28.76 -7.24 10.56
CA ALA A 855 -29.62 -6.07 10.74
C ALA A 855 -31.10 -6.47 10.64
N THR A 856 -31.89 -6.10 11.64
CA THR A 856 -33.35 -6.31 11.66
C THR A 856 -34.12 -5.06 11.23
N ASP A 857 -33.43 -3.94 11.08
CA ASP A 857 -33.96 -2.60 10.88
C ASP A 857 -33.68 -2.07 9.47
N GLN A 858 -33.62 -2.95 8.47
CA GLN A 858 -33.22 -2.58 7.10
C GLN A 858 -34.25 -1.71 6.38
N ALA A 859 -33.76 -0.86 5.47
CA ALA A 859 -34.54 -0.07 4.55
C ALA A 859 -34.64 -0.81 3.20
N GLU A 860 -35.87 -1.06 2.71
CA GLU A 860 -36.11 -1.62 1.37
C GLU A 860 -36.59 -0.48 0.46
N ILE A 861 -35.76 -0.13 -0.51
CA ILE A 861 -35.96 1.05 -1.36
C ILE A 861 -36.26 0.60 -2.78
N ALA A 862 -37.45 0.95 -3.27
CA ALA A 862 -37.77 0.89 -4.69
C ALA A 862 -37.38 2.21 -5.37
N PHE A 863 -36.74 2.11 -6.53
CA PHE A 863 -36.27 3.27 -7.29
C PHE A 863 -37.18 3.53 -8.49
N LYS A 864 -37.51 4.79 -8.72
CA LYS A 864 -38.26 5.23 -9.90
C LYS A 864 -37.60 6.48 -10.48
N VAL A 865 -37.53 6.56 -11.80
CA VAL A 865 -36.91 7.68 -12.50
C VAL A 865 -37.88 8.23 -13.53
N PHE A 866 -38.11 9.54 -13.52
CA PHE A 866 -39.11 10.23 -14.35
C PHE A 866 -38.49 11.40 -15.11
N ALA A 867 -38.95 11.62 -16.34
CA ALA A 867 -38.55 12.74 -17.20
C ALA A 867 -39.40 13.99 -16.90
N GLY A 868 -38.87 14.90 -16.08
CA GLY A 868 -39.61 16.08 -15.58
C GLY A 868 -40.07 17.04 -16.67
N ASP A 869 -39.22 17.28 -17.67
CA ASP A 869 -39.52 18.16 -18.81
C ASP A 869 -40.41 17.49 -19.88
N GLU A 870 -40.68 16.19 -19.75
CA GLU A 870 -41.39 15.36 -20.73
C GLU A 870 -42.68 14.78 -20.14
N GLY A 871 -43.38 15.59 -19.34
CA GLY A 871 -44.67 15.22 -18.76
C GLY A 871 -44.60 14.16 -17.65
N GLY A 872 -43.41 13.89 -17.11
CA GLY A 872 -43.20 12.89 -16.05
C GLY A 872 -43.21 11.44 -16.57
N ALA A 873 -42.87 11.22 -17.84
CA ALA A 873 -42.75 9.87 -18.39
C ALA A 873 -41.68 9.04 -17.65
N PRO A 874 -41.91 7.74 -17.36
CA PRO A 874 -40.89 6.88 -16.78
C PRO A 874 -39.67 6.76 -17.70
N ILE A 875 -38.47 6.82 -17.12
CA ILE A 875 -37.21 6.52 -17.79
C ILE A 875 -36.88 5.06 -17.47
N SER A 876 -36.70 4.24 -18.51
CA SER A 876 -36.58 2.78 -18.38
C SER A 876 -35.16 2.25 -18.62
N ASN A 877 -34.15 3.10 -18.52
CA ASN A 877 -32.75 2.74 -18.75
C ASN A 877 -31.80 3.62 -17.92
N ALA A 878 -32.29 4.14 -16.80
CA ALA A 878 -31.49 4.86 -15.83
C ALA A 878 -30.74 3.89 -14.91
N ARG A 879 -29.46 4.19 -14.66
CA ARG A 879 -28.58 3.48 -13.73
C ARG A 879 -28.57 4.23 -12.40
N ILE A 880 -28.63 3.50 -11.29
CA ILE A 880 -28.56 4.04 -9.94
C ILE A 880 -27.27 3.55 -9.28
N LEU A 881 -26.47 4.49 -8.80
CA LEU A 881 -25.15 4.30 -8.20
C LEU A 881 -25.18 4.81 -6.76
N VAL A 882 -24.31 4.29 -5.91
CA VAL A 882 -24.05 4.82 -4.55
C VAL A 882 -22.67 5.45 -4.52
N GLY A 883 -22.56 6.69 -4.05
CA GLY A 883 -21.33 7.46 -3.94
C GLY A 883 -21.23 8.64 -4.90
N ARG A 884 -20.00 9.15 -5.08
CA ARG A 884 -19.68 10.40 -5.80
C ARG A 884 -19.14 10.24 -7.22
N TYR A 885 -19.04 9.00 -7.70
CA TYR A 885 -18.40 8.68 -8.99
C TYR A 885 -19.35 7.97 -9.96
N ALA A 886 -19.51 8.54 -11.15
CA ALA A 886 -20.32 7.95 -12.22
C ALA A 886 -19.44 7.02 -13.05
N THR A 887 -18.22 7.49 -13.29
CA THR A 887 -17.10 6.80 -13.90
C THR A 887 -16.78 5.50 -13.17
N ARG A 888 -16.70 4.39 -13.91
CA ARG A 888 -16.27 3.04 -13.46
C ARG A 888 -17.00 2.48 -12.22
N THR A 889 -18.00 3.18 -11.70
CA THR A 889 -18.74 2.77 -10.51
C THR A 889 -19.85 1.80 -10.88
N ARG A 890 -20.03 0.81 -10.02
CA ARG A 890 -20.96 -0.30 -10.21
C ARG A 890 -22.35 0.13 -9.77
N GLN A 891 -23.33 -0.10 -10.65
CA GLN A 891 -24.73 0.18 -10.34
C GLN A 891 -25.28 -0.81 -9.32
N ILE A 892 -26.21 -0.32 -8.51
CA ILE A 892 -26.89 -1.05 -7.44
C ILE A 892 -28.38 -1.29 -7.74
N ALA A 893 -28.86 -0.71 -8.83
CA ALA A 893 -30.21 -0.82 -9.35
C ALA A 893 -30.25 -0.17 -10.74
N ASP A 894 -31.22 -0.58 -11.55
CA ASP A 894 -31.61 0.14 -12.76
C ASP A 894 -33.14 0.19 -12.89
N THR A 895 -33.58 0.87 -13.93
CA THR A 895 -35.01 1.02 -14.27
C THR A 895 -35.40 0.24 -15.51
N ASP A 896 -34.53 -0.66 -16.00
CA ASP A 896 -34.80 -1.44 -17.20
C ASP A 896 -35.76 -2.60 -16.89
N PRO A 897 -36.99 -2.58 -17.44
CA PRO A 897 -37.94 -3.68 -17.24
C PRO A 897 -37.47 -4.99 -17.89
N ALA A 898 -36.46 -4.96 -18.76
CA ALA A 898 -35.83 -6.12 -19.36
C ALA A 898 -34.72 -6.73 -18.48
N THR A 899 -34.35 -6.13 -17.35
CA THR A 899 -33.37 -6.71 -16.43
C THR A 899 -33.89 -8.03 -15.87
N VAL A 900 -33.33 -9.14 -16.37
CA VAL A 900 -33.69 -10.50 -15.96
C VAL A 900 -32.82 -10.92 -14.78
N VAL A 901 -33.47 -11.44 -13.74
CA VAL A 901 -32.76 -12.14 -12.66
C VAL A 901 -32.30 -13.49 -13.19
N ASP A 902 -30.99 -13.65 -13.30
CA ASP A 902 -30.39 -14.93 -13.64
C ASP A 902 -30.26 -15.77 -12.37
N GLU A 903 -31.10 -16.81 -12.25
CA GLU A 903 -31.12 -17.74 -11.12
C GLU A 903 -30.37 -19.05 -11.40
N THR A 904 -29.58 -19.11 -12.47
CA THR A 904 -28.87 -20.34 -12.88
C THR A 904 -27.88 -20.85 -11.83
N ASP A 905 -27.22 -19.95 -11.11
CA ASP A 905 -26.35 -20.26 -9.98
C ASP A 905 -26.29 -19.10 -8.96
N GLU A 906 -25.64 -19.33 -7.82
CA GLU A 906 -25.59 -18.34 -6.74
C GLU A 906 -24.79 -17.08 -7.10
N ALA A 907 -23.75 -17.19 -7.93
CA ALA A 907 -22.95 -16.06 -8.38
C ALA A 907 -23.75 -15.17 -9.34
N SER A 908 -24.39 -15.79 -10.35
CA SER A 908 -25.29 -15.13 -11.30
C SER A 908 -26.49 -14.48 -10.58
N ARG A 909 -27.04 -15.17 -9.58
CA ARG A 909 -28.11 -14.63 -8.74
C ARG A 909 -27.64 -13.40 -7.94
N ARG A 910 -26.46 -13.44 -7.32
CA ARG A 910 -25.91 -12.29 -6.57
C ARG A 910 -25.66 -11.10 -7.49
N LYS A 911 -25.06 -11.32 -8.67
CA LYS A 911 -24.81 -10.28 -9.68
C LYS A 911 -26.11 -9.62 -10.18
N THR A 912 -27.19 -10.39 -10.35
CA THR A 912 -28.46 -9.86 -10.88
C THR A 912 -29.43 -9.36 -9.80
N LEU A 913 -29.32 -9.83 -8.55
CA LEU A 913 -30.10 -9.32 -7.41
C LEU A 913 -29.86 -7.81 -7.17
N ILE A 914 -28.67 -7.33 -7.52
CA ILE A 914 -28.20 -5.96 -7.30
C ILE A 914 -28.51 -5.07 -8.52
N ASN A 915 -29.20 -5.55 -9.56
CA ASN A 915 -29.61 -4.72 -10.71
C ASN A 915 -31.14 -4.60 -10.83
N ARG A 916 -31.88 -4.92 -9.77
CA ARG A 916 -33.34 -4.77 -9.77
C ARG A 916 -33.74 -3.30 -9.64
N ASP A 917 -35.02 -3.02 -9.81
CA ASP A 917 -35.63 -1.71 -9.50
C ASP A 917 -35.70 -1.40 -8.00
N SER A 918 -35.04 -2.21 -7.16
CA SER A 918 -35.03 -2.06 -5.71
C SER A 918 -33.75 -2.63 -5.08
N ALA A 919 -33.34 -2.04 -3.96
CA ALA A 919 -32.22 -2.51 -3.16
C ALA A 919 -32.50 -2.36 -1.66
N ARG A 920 -31.74 -3.09 -0.84
CA ARG A 920 -31.81 -3.04 0.62
C ARG A 920 -30.57 -2.40 1.21
N PHE A 921 -30.79 -1.64 2.29
CA PHE A 921 -29.76 -0.87 2.97
C PHE A 921 -29.89 -1.03 4.47
N VAL A 922 -28.77 -1.08 5.18
CA VAL A 922 -28.76 -0.68 6.59
C VAL A 922 -29.17 0.80 6.71
N PRO A 923 -29.84 1.23 7.78
CA PRO A 923 -30.17 2.64 7.96
C PRO A 923 -28.93 3.52 7.97
N GLY A 924 -29.02 4.69 7.33
CA GLY A 924 -27.89 5.60 7.22
C GLY A 924 -28.10 6.72 6.22
N HIS A 925 -27.12 7.60 6.14
CA HIS A 925 -27.01 8.62 5.12
C HIS A 925 -26.30 8.04 3.89
N TYR A 926 -26.88 8.23 2.71
CA TYR A 926 -26.35 7.73 1.45
C TYR A 926 -26.33 8.83 0.39
N GLU A 927 -25.26 8.83 -0.39
CA GLU A 927 -25.15 9.59 -1.62
C GLU A 927 -25.52 8.68 -2.80
N PHE A 928 -26.38 9.17 -3.67
CA PHE A 928 -26.83 8.48 -4.88
C PHE A 928 -26.43 9.28 -6.11
N MET A 929 -26.08 8.57 -7.17
CA MET A 929 -26.03 9.15 -8.50
C MET A 929 -26.94 8.41 -9.46
N VAL A 930 -27.64 9.20 -10.29
CA VAL A 930 -28.53 8.70 -11.32
C VAL A 930 -27.98 9.13 -12.66
N VAL A 931 -27.68 8.13 -13.51
CA VAL A 931 -27.16 8.33 -14.86
C VAL A 931 -28.20 7.82 -15.85
N ALA A 932 -28.65 8.67 -16.76
CA ALA A 932 -29.65 8.29 -17.76
C ALA A 932 -29.37 8.94 -19.12
N PRO A 933 -29.34 8.16 -20.22
CA PRO A 933 -29.14 8.70 -21.57
C PRO A 933 -30.18 9.78 -21.91
N GLY A 934 -29.71 10.95 -22.30
CA GLY A 934 -30.55 12.11 -22.61
C GLY A 934 -30.95 12.98 -21.42
N TYR A 935 -30.59 12.58 -20.20
CA TYR A 935 -30.87 13.31 -18.97
C TYR A 935 -29.59 13.63 -18.17
N GLY A 936 -28.45 13.00 -18.49
CA GLY A 936 -27.15 13.25 -17.88
C GLY A 936 -26.98 12.60 -16.51
N ILE A 937 -26.15 13.21 -15.67
CA ILE A 937 -25.69 12.68 -14.38
C ILE A 937 -26.15 13.61 -13.27
N HIS A 938 -26.82 13.06 -12.25
CA HIS A 938 -27.36 13.85 -11.12
C HIS A 938 -27.01 13.21 -9.79
N HIS A 939 -26.59 14.04 -8.83
CA HIS A 939 -26.26 13.65 -7.45
C HIS A 939 -27.39 13.98 -6.49
N PHE A 940 -27.65 13.07 -5.55
CA PHE A 940 -28.67 13.21 -4.52
C PHE A 940 -28.17 12.66 -3.19
N GLU A 941 -28.60 13.27 -2.10
CA GLU A 941 -28.36 12.77 -0.75
C GLU A 941 -29.67 12.31 -0.13
N GLN A 942 -29.65 11.18 0.57
CA GLN A 942 -30.84 10.64 1.21
C GLN A 942 -30.52 9.90 2.51
N ASP A 943 -31.19 10.30 3.58
CA ASP A 943 -31.26 9.52 4.82
C ASP A 943 -32.29 8.40 4.67
N LEU A 944 -31.83 7.15 4.80
CA LEU A 944 -32.66 5.96 4.75
C LEU A 944 -33.01 5.51 6.17
N LYS A 945 -34.30 5.20 6.37
CA LYS A 945 -34.87 4.75 7.64
C LYS A 945 -35.40 3.31 7.51
N PRO A 946 -35.51 2.57 8.63
CA PRO A 946 -36.07 1.22 8.61
C PRO A 946 -37.45 1.17 7.94
N GLY A 947 -37.71 0.11 7.16
CA GLY A 947 -38.99 -0.14 6.49
C GLY A 947 -38.95 0.04 4.97
N LYS A 948 -40.13 -0.02 4.35
CA LYS A 948 -40.27 0.07 2.89
C LYS A 948 -40.52 1.50 2.43
N ALA A 949 -39.76 1.95 1.44
CA ALA A 949 -39.94 3.27 0.83
C ALA A 949 -39.73 3.23 -0.68
N THR A 950 -40.19 4.27 -1.36
CA THR A 950 -39.91 4.52 -2.78
C THR A 950 -39.14 5.82 -2.89
N LEU A 951 -37.95 5.76 -3.49
CA LEU A 951 -37.14 6.92 -3.85
C LEU A 951 -37.39 7.23 -5.33
N SER A 952 -38.08 8.34 -5.59
CA SER A 952 -38.43 8.80 -6.93
C SER A 952 -37.53 9.95 -7.35
N PHE A 953 -36.84 9.79 -8.47
CA PHE A 953 -36.02 10.81 -9.10
C PHE A 953 -36.78 11.43 -10.28
N THR A 954 -36.81 12.75 -10.36
CA THR A 954 -37.34 13.50 -11.51
C THR A 954 -36.19 14.25 -12.15
N LEU A 955 -35.82 13.84 -13.37
CA LEU A 955 -34.67 14.37 -14.10
C LEU A 955 -35.12 15.33 -15.22
N PRO A 956 -34.52 16.51 -15.35
CA PRO A 956 -34.72 17.39 -16.51
C PRO A 956 -34.01 16.83 -17.75
N SER A 957 -34.51 17.14 -18.95
CA SER A 957 -33.83 16.73 -20.19
C SER A 957 -32.50 17.47 -20.32
N ASN A 958 -31.41 16.74 -20.60
CA ASN A 958 -30.12 17.35 -20.92
C ASN A 958 -30.17 17.90 -22.35
N ARG A 959 -30.23 19.23 -22.50
CA ARG A 959 -30.31 19.91 -23.80
C ARG A 959 -29.02 19.84 -24.59
N ALA A 960 -27.91 19.51 -23.94
CA ALA A 960 -26.62 19.30 -24.58
C ALA A 960 -26.40 17.84 -25.01
N SER A 961 -27.26 16.89 -24.61
CA SER A 961 -27.02 15.46 -24.83
C SER A 961 -27.10 15.04 -26.30
N LEU A 962 -26.10 14.27 -26.72
CA LEU A 962 -26.08 13.57 -28.01
C LEU A 962 -27.30 12.65 -28.17
N SER A 963 -27.73 11.98 -27.09
CA SER A 963 -28.91 11.11 -27.08
C SER A 963 -30.23 11.86 -27.33
N LYS A 964 -30.24 13.19 -27.15
CA LYS A 964 -31.37 14.07 -27.50
C LYS A 964 -31.19 14.79 -28.84
N GLY A 965 -30.11 14.50 -29.57
CA GLY A 965 -29.82 15.07 -30.88
C GLY A 965 -29.06 16.40 -30.87
N ALA A 966 -28.40 16.73 -29.75
CA ALA A 966 -27.41 17.81 -29.73
C ALA A 966 -26.16 17.44 -30.53
N SER A 967 -25.32 18.42 -30.84
CA SER A 967 -24.03 18.19 -31.48
C SER A 967 -22.98 19.17 -30.97
N VAL A 968 -21.70 18.81 -31.06
CA VAL A 968 -20.60 19.63 -30.55
C VAL A 968 -19.48 19.78 -31.57
N SER A 969 -18.81 20.93 -31.52
CA SER A 969 -17.54 21.19 -32.19
C SER A 969 -16.55 21.80 -31.20
N THR A 970 -15.25 21.59 -31.40
CA THR A 970 -14.19 22.13 -30.54
C THR A 970 -13.20 22.95 -31.36
N SER A 971 -12.33 23.70 -30.68
CA SER A 971 -11.20 24.41 -31.29
C SER A 971 -9.97 23.53 -31.54
N ALA A 972 -10.04 22.23 -31.25
CA ALA A 972 -8.96 21.28 -31.53
C ALA A 972 -8.69 21.17 -33.03
N SER A 973 -7.42 21.06 -33.40
CA SER A 973 -6.96 21.06 -34.79
C SER A 973 -6.50 19.67 -35.29
N LEU A 974 -6.12 18.78 -34.37
CA LEU A 974 -5.67 17.43 -34.72
C LEU A 974 -6.88 16.50 -34.99
N ALA A 975 -6.81 15.75 -36.08
CA ALA A 975 -7.93 14.90 -36.54
C ALA A 975 -8.37 13.85 -35.51
N GLU A 976 -7.42 13.27 -34.77
CA GLU A 976 -7.69 12.32 -33.68
C GLU A 976 -8.48 12.94 -32.54
N ASN A 977 -8.19 14.21 -32.18
CA ASN A 977 -8.86 14.92 -31.10
C ASN A 977 -10.27 15.36 -31.54
N ILE A 978 -10.41 15.78 -32.79
CA ILE A 978 -11.71 16.12 -33.39
C ILE A 978 -12.64 14.90 -33.40
N ALA A 979 -12.11 13.69 -33.62
CA ALA A 979 -12.91 12.46 -33.63
C ALA A 979 -13.54 12.12 -32.27
N LEU A 980 -12.99 12.64 -31.17
CA LEU A 980 -13.46 12.38 -29.80
C LEU A 980 -14.45 13.43 -29.28
N LYS A 981 -14.71 14.52 -30.03
CA LYS A 981 -15.51 15.67 -29.56
C LYS A 981 -16.88 15.30 -28.99
N ASP A 982 -17.54 14.29 -29.56
CA ASP A 982 -18.90 13.88 -29.17
C ASP A 982 -18.93 13.26 -27.76
N GLN A 983 -17.77 12.85 -27.24
CA GLN A 983 -17.61 12.39 -25.85
C GLN A 983 -17.84 13.51 -24.83
N LEU A 984 -17.83 14.79 -25.23
CA LEU A 984 -18.13 15.92 -24.33
C LEU A 984 -19.62 16.04 -23.96
N ILE A 985 -20.49 15.28 -24.62
CA ILE A 985 -21.94 15.41 -24.51
C ILE A 985 -22.65 14.05 -24.56
N ASP A 986 -21.97 12.97 -24.19
CA ASP A 986 -22.47 11.60 -24.30
C ASP A 986 -23.17 11.11 -23.01
N ASP A 987 -23.36 12.00 -22.04
CA ASP A 987 -23.92 11.72 -20.71
C ASP A 987 -23.03 10.79 -19.85
N SER A 988 -21.71 10.74 -20.11
CA SER A 988 -20.75 9.88 -19.42
C SER A 988 -19.53 10.64 -18.87
N GLU A 989 -18.98 10.18 -17.74
CA GLU A 989 -17.67 10.62 -17.24
C GLU A 989 -16.56 9.56 -17.50
N ASP A 990 -16.85 8.48 -18.24
CA ASP A 990 -15.87 7.46 -18.63
C ASP A 990 -15.07 7.84 -19.91
N THR A 991 -15.53 8.84 -20.63
CA THR A 991 -15.05 9.32 -21.94
C THR A 991 -14.70 10.82 -21.88
N GLY A 992 -13.99 11.37 -22.85
CA GLY A 992 -13.65 12.80 -22.84
C GLY A 992 -12.88 13.30 -24.05
N ALA A 993 -12.75 14.62 -24.19
CA ALA A 993 -12.13 15.21 -25.38
C ALA A 993 -11.19 16.39 -25.08
N ILE A 994 -10.33 16.68 -26.07
CA ILE A 994 -9.52 17.89 -26.09
C ILE A 994 -10.33 19.05 -26.68
N LEU A 995 -10.40 20.14 -25.93
CA LEU A 995 -11.06 21.39 -26.32
C LEU A 995 -10.18 22.21 -27.27
N GLY A 996 -8.87 22.24 -27.02
CA GLY A 996 -7.87 22.92 -27.85
C GLY A 996 -6.49 22.27 -27.69
N ASP A 997 -5.73 22.27 -28.78
CA ASP A 997 -4.40 21.66 -28.92
C ASP A 997 -3.43 22.61 -29.64
N ALA A 998 -2.21 22.14 -29.94
CA ALA A 998 -1.20 22.90 -30.68
C ALA A 998 -0.87 24.29 -30.10
N GLY A 999 -0.84 24.40 -28.76
CA GLY A 999 -0.55 25.64 -28.03
C GLY A 999 -1.78 26.49 -27.71
N LEU A 1000 -2.98 26.03 -28.07
CA LEU A 1000 -4.25 26.66 -27.71
C LEU A 1000 -4.88 25.97 -26.49
N ALA A 1001 -4.38 26.27 -25.30
CA ALA A 1001 -5.05 25.89 -24.05
C ALA A 1001 -6.02 26.99 -23.58
N VAL A 1002 -5.50 28.21 -23.35
CA VAL A 1002 -6.31 29.38 -22.98
C VAL A 1002 -7.05 29.91 -24.20
N GLY A 1003 -8.35 30.17 -24.05
CA GLY A 1003 -9.22 30.60 -25.15
C GLY A 1003 -9.73 29.46 -26.03
N ALA A 1004 -9.31 28.21 -25.79
CA ALA A 1004 -9.93 27.03 -26.40
C ALA A 1004 -11.43 26.99 -26.10
N TYR A 1005 -12.21 26.34 -26.96
CA TYR A 1005 -13.66 26.29 -26.79
C TYR A 1005 -14.31 24.99 -27.26
N ALA A 1006 -15.48 24.71 -26.71
CA ALA A 1006 -16.48 23.77 -27.24
C ALA A 1006 -17.78 24.52 -27.51
N THR A 1007 -18.31 24.40 -28.73
CA THR A 1007 -19.59 24.96 -29.16
C THR A 1007 -20.60 23.84 -29.29
N ILE A 1008 -21.64 23.88 -28.45
CA ILE A 1008 -22.72 22.90 -28.38
C ILE A 1008 -23.96 23.47 -29.05
N ALA A 1009 -24.45 22.80 -30.09
CA ALA A 1009 -25.77 23.03 -30.66
C ALA A 1009 -26.81 22.28 -29.82
N LEU A 1010 -27.74 23.02 -29.21
CA LEU A 1010 -28.71 22.45 -28.28
C LEU A 1010 -29.78 21.62 -29.01
N ALA A 1011 -30.16 20.51 -28.39
CA ALA A 1011 -31.21 19.64 -28.89
C ALA A 1011 -32.55 20.41 -29.03
N GLY A 1012 -33.18 20.29 -30.20
CA GLY A 1012 -34.50 20.89 -30.46
C GLY A 1012 -34.49 22.39 -30.77
N GLY A 1013 -33.34 23.01 -31.08
CA GLY A 1013 -33.26 24.41 -31.52
C GLY A 1013 -33.15 25.40 -30.36
N GLU A 1014 -33.93 26.49 -30.37
CA GLU A 1014 -33.91 27.48 -29.27
C GLU A 1014 -34.43 26.83 -27.97
N GLN A 1015 -33.56 26.78 -26.97
CA GLN A 1015 -33.87 26.28 -25.62
C GLN A 1015 -33.68 27.37 -24.58
N THR A 1016 -34.40 27.25 -23.46
CA THR A 1016 -34.09 28.02 -22.25
C THR A 1016 -33.13 27.23 -21.38
N VAL A 1017 -31.98 27.81 -21.04
CA VAL A 1017 -30.95 27.19 -20.19
C VAL A 1017 -30.67 28.09 -19.00
N SER A 1018 -30.61 27.52 -17.80
CA SER A 1018 -30.32 28.23 -16.55
C SER A 1018 -29.13 27.64 -15.79
N SER A 1019 -28.55 26.55 -16.28
CA SER A 1019 -27.36 25.95 -15.68
C SER A 1019 -26.64 25.06 -16.67
N VAL A 1020 -25.33 24.93 -16.48
CA VAL A 1020 -24.52 23.88 -17.09
C VAL A 1020 -23.90 23.00 -16.01
N SER A 1021 -23.74 21.72 -16.26
CA SER A 1021 -22.85 20.87 -15.48
C SER A 1021 -21.61 20.55 -16.32
N VAL A 1022 -20.43 20.64 -15.74
CA VAL A 1022 -19.15 20.40 -16.45
C VAL A 1022 -18.31 19.43 -15.63
N SER A 1023 -17.79 18.40 -16.28
CA SER A 1023 -16.82 17.47 -15.70
C SER A 1023 -15.48 17.60 -16.41
N THR A 1024 -14.43 17.41 -15.62
CA THR A 1024 -13.04 17.37 -16.08
C THR A 1024 -12.33 16.12 -15.60
N ALA A 1025 -13.12 15.16 -15.08
CA ALA A 1025 -12.69 13.86 -14.59
C ALA A 1025 -11.75 13.20 -15.62
N ALA A 1026 -10.49 13.03 -15.24
CA ALA A 1026 -9.51 12.40 -16.11
C ALA A 1026 -9.75 10.89 -16.04
N GLY A 1027 -10.39 10.25 -17.03
CA GLY A 1027 -10.37 8.79 -17.14
C GLY A 1027 -9.05 8.27 -17.77
N PRO A 1028 -8.84 6.95 -17.90
CA PRO A 1028 -7.73 6.38 -18.68
C PRO A 1028 -7.74 6.85 -20.16
N SER A 1029 -8.92 7.20 -20.67
CA SER A 1029 -9.19 7.83 -21.96
C SER A 1029 -8.86 9.34 -22.00
N ASN A 1030 -8.62 9.97 -20.85
CA ASN A 1030 -8.39 11.39 -20.62
C ASN A 1030 -7.23 11.64 -19.62
N ALA A 1031 -6.06 11.04 -19.87
CA ALA A 1031 -4.89 10.97 -18.97
C ALA A 1031 -4.13 12.30 -18.70
N GLY A 1032 -4.82 13.43 -18.50
CA GLY A 1032 -4.20 14.75 -18.44
C GLY A 1032 -4.72 15.64 -17.31
N ARG A 1033 -4.58 15.23 -16.05
CA ARG A 1033 -4.99 16.03 -14.86
C ARG A 1033 -4.45 17.48 -14.87
N TRP A 1034 -3.32 17.72 -15.54
CA TRP A 1034 -2.71 19.05 -15.71
C TRP A 1034 -3.33 19.88 -16.85
N THR A 1035 -3.77 19.21 -17.91
CA THR A 1035 -4.50 19.81 -19.05
C THR A 1035 -6.00 19.96 -18.75
N ALA A 1036 -6.48 19.41 -17.64
CA ALA A 1036 -7.87 19.52 -17.22
C ALA A 1036 -8.26 21.00 -17.05
N LEU A 1037 -9.48 21.31 -17.47
CA LEU A 1037 -10.07 22.63 -17.30
C LEU A 1037 -10.08 23.02 -15.81
N ARG A 1038 -9.69 24.27 -15.52
CA ARG A 1038 -9.70 24.83 -14.16
C ARG A 1038 -10.75 25.93 -14.02
N SER A 1039 -10.82 26.82 -14.99
CA SER A 1039 -11.84 27.88 -15.05
C SER A 1039 -12.27 28.16 -16.50
N PHE A 1040 -13.50 28.64 -16.65
CA PHE A 1040 -14.15 28.84 -17.94
C PHE A 1040 -15.21 29.93 -17.90
N GLU A 1041 -15.65 30.33 -19.09
CA GLU A 1041 -16.85 31.13 -19.28
C GLU A 1041 -17.85 30.40 -20.19
N ILE A 1042 -19.14 30.65 -19.96
CA ILE A 1042 -20.23 30.19 -20.82
C ILE A 1042 -20.76 31.39 -21.59
N ARG A 1043 -20.84 31.23 -22.91
CA ARG A 1043 -21.41 32.20 -23.83
C ARG A 1043 -22.60 31.59 -24.58
N SER A 1044 -23.55 32.40 -25.00
CA SER A 1044 -24.69 31.95 -25.79
C SER A 1044 -24.76 32.63 -27.15
N CYS A 1045 -25.41 31.96 -28.10
CA CYS A 1045 -25.78 32.51 -29.40
C CYS A 1045 -27.17 32.00 -29.84
N ASP A 1046 -27.94 32.89 -30.45
CA ASP A 1046 -29.25 32.66 -31.06
C ASP A 1046 -29.13 32.69 -32.60
N GLY A 1047 -29.53 31.61 -33.26
CA GLY A 1047 -29.54 31.51 -34.72
C GLY A 1047 -28.47 30.56 -35.27
N ALA A 1048 -27.76 30.99 -36.32
CA ALA A 1048 -26.87 30.11 -37.09
C ALA A 1048 -25.50 29.86 -36.45
N CYS A 1049 -25.00 30.81 -35.65
CA CYS A 1049 -23.79 30.68 -34.81
C CYS A 1049 -22.58 30.05 -35.53
N ALA A 1050 -22.32 30.48 -36.76
CA ALA A 1050 -21.35 29.86 -37.66
C ALA A 1050 -19.90 30.27 -37.35
N ASP A 1051 -19.69 31.45 -36.77
CA ASP A 1051 -18.37 31.93 -36.34
C ASP A 1051 -18.24 31.80 -34.81
N PRO A 1052 -17.46 30.81 -34.30
CA PRO A 1052 -17.33 30.56 -32.87
C PRO A 1052 -16.64 31.70 -32.11
N VAL A 1053 -15.98 32.64 -32.79
CA VAL A 1053 -15.34 33.81 -32.18
C VAL A 1053 -16.26 35.03 -32.24
N ALA A 1054 -16.85 35.30 -33.40
CA ALA A 1054 -17.62 36.52 -33.64
C ALA A 1054 -19.07 36.44 -33.11
N ASP A 1055 -19.71 35.28 -33.13
CA ASP A 1055 -21.14 35.15 -32.86
C ASP A 1055 -21.46 35.03 -31.35
N PHE A 1056 -20.54 34.49 -30.56
CA PHE A 1056 -20.72 34.24 -29.12
C PHE A 1056 -20.38 35.47 -28.25
N LYS A 1057 -21.07 36.60 -28.50
CA LYS A 1057 -20.84 37.86 -27.76
C LYS A 1057 -21.54 37.92 -26.41
N ASN A 1058 -22.63 37.15 -26.22
CA ASN A 1058 -23.38 37.15 -24.97
C ASN A 1058 -22.69 36.29 -23.92
N LEU A 1059 -22.02 36.92 -22.97
CA LEU A 1059 -21.44 36.25 -21.80
C LEU A 1059 -22.55 35.94 -20.79
N VAL A 1060 -22.74 34.65 -20.50
CA VAL A 1060 -23.81 34.15 -19.63
C VAL A 1060 -23.29 33.90 -18.21
N TYR A 1061 -22.10 33.33 -18.11
CA TYR A 1061 -21.51 32.95 -16.84
C TYR A 1061 -19.98 32.94 -16.92
N THR A 1062 -19.32 33.30 -15.83
CA THR A 1062 -17.88 33.16 -15.64
C THR A 1062 -17.66 32.38 -14.35
N SER A 1063 -16.90 31.29 -14.42
CA SER A 1063 -16.61 30.48 -13.25
C SER A 1063 -15.65 31.20 -12.30
N ALA A 1064 -15.52 30.71 -11.07
CA ALA A 1064 -14.36 31.05 -10.23
C ALA A 1064 -13.05 30.57 -10.90
N ASP A 1065 -11.93 31.17 -10.51
CA ASP A 1065 -10.59 30.84 -11.04
C ASP A 1065 -10.15 29.41 -10.68
N ASP A 1066 -10.77 28.81 -9.67
CA ASP A 1066 -10.53 27.47 -9.13
C ASP A 1066 -11.80 26.61 -9.14
N ALA A 1067 -12.67 26.79 -10.14
CA ALA A 1067 -13.91 26.03 -10.28
C ALA A 1067 -13.70 24.50 -10.17
N PHE A 1068 -12.54 24.03 -10.64
CA PHE A 1068 -11.96 22.72 -10.34
C PHE A 1068 -10.68 22.91 -9.51
N PRO A 1069 -10.72 22.72 -8.17
CA PRO A 1069 -9.70 23.20 -7.24
C PRO A 1069 -8.53 22.21 -7.07
N GLY A 1070 -7.83 21.90 -8.17
CA GLY A 1070 -6.58 21.15 -8.09
C GLY A 1070 -5.53 21.92 -7.29
N VAL A 1071 -4.93 21.25 -6.30
CA VAL A 1071 -3.91 21.79 -5.37
C VAL A 1071 -2.74 20.81 -5.22
N ARG A 1072 -1.69 21.18 -4.49
CA ARG A 1072 -0.59 20.25 -4.18
C ARG A 1072 -1.08 18.95 -3.52
N PRO A 1073 -0.41 17.81 -3.78
CA PRO A 1073 0.75 17.67 -4.66
C PRO A 1073 0.36 17.54 -6.15
N ARG A 1074 -0.91 17.30 -6.48
CA ARG A 1074 -1.45 17.20 -7.84
C ARG A 1074 -2.98 17.34 -7.85
N PRO A 1075 -3.62 17.76 -8.96
CA PRO A 1075 -5.08 17.72 -9.10
C PRO A 1075 -5.59 16.28 -8.96
N LEU A 1076 -6.57 16.03 -8.12
CA LEU A 1076 -7.07 14.68 -7.82
C LEU A 1076 -8.48 14.46 -8.41
N GLN A 1077 -8.89 13.20 -8.59
CA GLN A 1077 -10.20 12.88 -9.17
C GLN A 1077 -11.38 13.59 -8.45
N PRO A 1078 -11.46 13.66 -7.10
CA PRO A 1078 -12.51 14.41 -6.40
C PRO A 1078 -12.58 15.90 -6.76
N ASP A 1079 -11.45 16.50 -7.16
CA ASP A 1079 -11.38 17.92 -7.54
C ASP A 1079 -11.93 18.15 -8.96
N LEU A 1080 -11.94 17.11 -9.79
CA LEU A 1080 -12.18 17.16 -11.23
C LEU A 1080 -13.58 16.65 -11.65
N ASN A 1081 -14.30 15.96 -10.75
CA ASN A 1081 -15.66 15.44 -10.98
C ASN A 1081 -16.66 16.51 -11.46
N LEU A 1082 -17.77 16.05 -12.05
CA LEU A 1082 -18.89 16.87 -12.51
C LEU A 1082 -19.37 17.87 -11.46
N ARG A 1083 -19.45 19.15 -11.86
CA ARG A 1083 -19.94 20.27 -11.04
C ARG A 1083 -21.01 21.04 -11.78
N ARG A 1084 -22.03 21.52 -11.06
CA ARG A 1084 -23.13 22.33 -11.60
C ARG A 1084 -22.87 23.82 -11.40
N PHE A 1085 -23.12 24.60 -12.44
CA PHE A 1085 -22.96 26.05 -12.49
C PHE A 1085 -24.26 26.69 -12.96
N SER A 1086 -24.94 27.41 -12.05
CA SER A 1086 -26.24 28.02 -12.30
C SER A 1086 -26.11 29.52 -12.64
N PHE A 1087 -26.98 30.01 -13.52
CA PHE A 1087 -27.04 31.39 -13.98
C PHE A 1087 -28.48 31.80 -14.33
N ALA A 1088 -28.70 33.10 -14.60
CA ALA A 1088 -30.02 33.58 -14.99
C ALA A 1088 -30.48 32.91 -16.30
N PRO A 1089 -31.74 32.45 -16.43
CA PRO A 1089 -32.20 31.76 -17.63
C PRO A 1089 -31.95 32.55 -18.92
N VAL A 1090 -31.32 31.92 -19.90
CA VAL A 1090 -31.06 32.50 -21.23
C VAL A 1090 -31.71 31.65 -22.32
N LYS A 1091 -32.19 32.32 -23.37
CA LYS A 1091 -32.62 31.67 -24.61
C LYS A 1091 -31.43 31.54 -25.55
N ALA A 1092 -31.17 30.33 -26.02
CA ALA A 1092 -30.03 30.05 -26.88
C ALA A 1092 -30.33 28.90 -27.83
N THR A 1093 -29.77 28.97 -29.04
CA THR A 1093 -29.66 27.81 -29.93
C THR A 1093 -28.34 27.06 -29.72
N HIS A 1094 -27.30 27.79 -29.29
CA HIS A 1094 -25.98 27.25 -29.02
C HIS A 1094 -25.43 27.80 -27.71
N LEU A 1095 -24.67 26.97 -27.01
CA LEU A 1095 -23.80 27.38 -25.91
C LEU A 1095 -22.34 27.18 -26.32
N GLN A 1096 -21.47 28.04 -25.84
CA GLN A 1096 -20.03 27.87 -25.96
C GLN A 1096 -19.41 27.88 -24.57
N LEU A 1097 -18.70 26.80 -24.24
CA LEU A 1097 -17.74 26.80 -23.13
C LEU A 1097 -16.41 27.29 -23.68
N ARG A 1098 -15.86 28.37 -23.11
CA ARG A 1098 -14.53 28.89 -23.45
C ARG A 1098 -13.61 28.80 -22.25
N VAL A 1099 -12.44 28.21 -22.46
CA VAL A 1099 -11.42 27.98 -21.44
C VAL A 1099 -10.77 29.30 -21.05
N LEU A 1100 -10.78 29.62 -19.75
CA LEU A 1100 -10.01 30.72 -19.18
C LEU A 1100 -8.65 30.21 -18.70
N ASN A 1101 -8.65 29.11 -17.94
CA ASN A 1101 -7.43 28.47 -17.47
C ASN A 1101 -7.56 26.94 -17.39
N THR A 1102 -6.42 26.26 -17.54
CA THR A 1102 -6.23 24.84 -17.17
C THR A 1102 -5.62 24.74 -15.77
N GLN A 1103 -5.51 23.52 -15.23
CA GLN A 1103 -4.79 23.32 -13.96
C GLN A 1103 -3.36 23.85 -14.05
N CYS A 1104 -2.70 23.69 -15.20
CA CYS A 1104 -1.37 24.21 -15.47
C CYS A 1104 -1.32 25.75 -15.58
N SER A 1105 -2.23 26.36 -16.36
CA SER A 1105 -2.17 27.80 -16.67
C SER A 1105 -2.79 28.71 -15.61
N GLY A 1106 -3.61 28.16 -14.70
CA GLY A 1106 -4.25 28.92 -13.61
C GLY A 1106 -4.02 28.36 -12.20
N GLY A 1107 -3.25 27.27 -12.06
CA GLY A 1107 -2.91 26.68 -10.77
C GLY A 1107 -1.65 27.32 -10.18
N PRO A 1108 -1.74 28.19 -9.16
CA PRO A 1108 -0.57 28.89 -8.62
C PRO A 1108 0.47 27.93 -8.01
N ASP A 1109 0.00 26.78 -7.52
CA ASP A 1109 0.85 25.72 -6.95
C ASP A 1109 1.72 24.99 -7.98
N PHE A 1110 1.46 25.17 -9.28
CA PHE A 1110 2.12 24.41 -10.35
C PHE A 1110 2.93 25.31 -11.30
N GLN A 1111 2.99 26.61 -11.01
CA GLN A 1111 3.61 27.61 -11.86
C GLN A 1111 4.96 28.07 -11.34
N GLY A 1112 5.82 28.43 -12.30
CA GLY A 1112 7.15 28.95 -12.03
C GLY A 1112 8.11 27.87 -11.55
N ASP A 1113 9.39 28.23 -11.51
CA ASP A 1113 10.39 27.33 -10.98
C ASP A 1113 10.38 27.39 -9.44
N GLN A 1114 10.13 26.26 -8.81
CA GLN A 1114 9.87 26.07 -7.38
C GLN A 1114 11.02 25.41 -6.64
N ASP A 1115 12.11 25.08 -7.32
CA ASP A 1115 13.31 24.56 -6.68
C ASP A 1115 14.59 25.28 -7.17
N SER A 1116 15.71 24.85 -6.61
CA SER A 1116 17.07 25.32 -6.91
C SER A 1116 17.91 24.21 -7.54
N ASP A 1117 17.26 23.22 -8.16
CA ASP A 1117 17.92 22.17 -8.93
C ASP A 1117 18.00 22.62 -10.41
N PRO A 1118 19.19 23.02 -10.91
CA PRO A 1118 19.32 23.52 -12.27
C PRO A 1118 19.05 22.45 -13.35
N LEU A 1119 18.93 21.18 -12.95
CA LEU A 1119 18.55 20.08 -13.84
C LEU A 1119 17.03 19.86 -13.86
N ASN A 1120 16.27 20.63 -13.07
CA ASN A 1120 14.83 20.47 -12.90
C ASN A 1120 14.04 21.69 -13.34
N ASN A 1121 13.17 21.51 -14.34
CA ASN A 1121 12.19 22.54 -14.68
C ASN A 1121 10.84 22.19 -14.07
N THR A 1122 10.54 22.81 -12.94
CA THR A 1122 9.33 22.52 -12.19
C THR A 1122 8.10 23.28 -12.70
N ASP A 1123 8.28 24.26 -13.59
CA ASP A 1123 7.18 25.02 -14.15
C ASP A 1123 6.31 24.16 -15.09
N CYS A 1124 5.03 23.98 -14.73
CA CYS A 1124 4.08 23.19 -15.49
C CYS A 1124 3.96 23.67 -16.95
N MET A 1125 4.03 25.00 -17.16
CA MET A 1125 3.78 25.61 -18.47
C MET A 1125 4.93 25.39 -19.46
N SER A 1126 6.17 25.33 -18.98
CA SER A 1126 7.36 25.23 -19.84
C SER A 1126 7.98 23.82 -19.88
N THR A 1127 7.50 22.89 -19.06
CA THR A 1127 8.00 21.50 -19.06
C THR A 1127 7.63 20.74 -20.35
N SER A 1128 8.51 19.85 -20.82
CA SER A 1128 8.38 19.20 -22.15
C SER A 1128 7.63 17.85 -22.13
N SER A 1129 6.83 17.58 -23.17
CA SER A 1129 5.96 16.39 -23.27
C SER A 1129 6.64 15.07 -23.61
N THR A 1130 7.86 15.09 -24.17
CA THR A 1130 8.62 13.88 -24.50
C THR A 1130 8.97 13.04 -23.27
N LEU A 1131 8.98 13.66 -22.08
CA LEU A 1131 9.15 13.00 -20.78
C LEU A 1131 7.84 12.37 -20.25
N LEU A 1132 6.68 12.96 -20.52
CA LEU A 1132 5.39 12.53 -19.97
C LEU A 1132 4.80 11.33 -20.72
N SER A 1133 5.05 11.23 -22.03
CA SER A 1133 4.64 10.09 -22.85
C SER A 1133 5.32 8.77 -22.45
N ALA A 1134 6.49 8.82 -21.81
CA ALA A 1134 7.16 7.61 -21.28
C ALA A 1134 6.52 7.09 -19.98
N LEU A 1135 5.91 7.97 -19.17
CA LEU A 1135 5.23 7.63 -17.92
C LEU A 1135 3.84 6.99 -18.14
N ASN A 1136 3.10 7.42 -19.17
CA ASN A 1136 1.80 6.81 -19.53
C ASN A 1136 1.94 5.36 -20.03
N ILE A 1137 3.08 4.99 -20.62
CA ILE A 1137 3.35 3.63 -21.12
C ILE A 1137 3.63 2.66 -19.96
N LEU A 1138 4.21 3.15 -18.85
CA LEU A 1138 4.54 2.34 -17.67
C LEU A 1138 3.35 2.11 -16.71
N SER A 1139 2.28 2.89 -16.85
CA SER A 1139 1.04 2.79 -16.06
C SER A 1139 -0.11 2.09 -16.81
N GLY A 1140 0.18 1.40 -17.91
CA GLY A 1140 -0.83 0.65 -18.67
C GLY A 1140 -1.82 1.51 -19.48
N GLY A 1141 -1.64 2.84 -19.51
CA GLY A 1141 -2.48 3.76 -20.26
C GLY A 1141 -2.23 3.69 -21.78
N SER A 1142 -3.29 3.86 -22.57
CA SER A 1142 -3.13 4.08 -24.01
C SER A 1142 -2.35 5.37 -24.27
N PRO A 1143 -1.47 5.42 -25.30
CA PRO A 1143 -0.68 6.60 -25.61
C PRO A 1143 -1.61 7.70 -26.14
N ILE A 1144 -2.07 8.58 -25.26
CA ILE A 1144 -2.64 9.85 -25.69
C ILE A 1144 -1.47 10.74 -26.11
N THR A 1145 -1.62 11.38 -27.26
CA THR A 1145 -0.57 12.11 -27.97
C THR A 1145 0.13 13.16 -27.10
N SER A 1146 1.44 13.26 -27.33
CA SER A 1146 2.45 13.99 -26.55
C SER A 1146 2.28 15.51 -26.59
N VAL A 1147 1.17 16.03 -26.06
CA VAL A 1147 0.93 17.47 -25.93
C VAL A 1147 1.48 17.94 -24.58
N LYS A 1148 2.24 19.06 -24.57
CA LYS A 1148 2.75 19.62 -23.31
C LYS A 1148 1.57 20.00 -22.40
N PRO A 1149 1.67 19.82 -21.07
CA PRO A 1149 0.59 20.18 -20.16
C PRO A 1149 0.04 21.60 -20.32
N GLY A 1150 0.91 22.57 -20.64
CA GLY A 1150 0.51 23.96 -20.89
C GLY A 1150 -0.15 24.23 -22.26
N ASP A 1151 -0.09 23.28 -23.21
CA ASP A 1151 -0.47 23.49 -24.62
C ASP A 1151 -1.84 22.92 -25.00
N ALA A 1152 -2.55 22.27 -24.06
CA ALA A 1152 -3.87 21.72 -24.30
C ALA A 1152 -4.85 21.96 -23.14
N ALA A 1153 -6.13 22.00 -23.48
CA ALA A 1153 -7.22 22.03 -22.51
C ALA A 1153 -8.17 20.86 -22.75
N ARG A 1154 -8.64 20.23 -21.67
CA ARG A 1154 -9.51 19.05 -21.71
C ARG A 1154 -10.74 19.18 -20.82
N ALA A 1155 -11.81 18.54 -21.24
CA ALA A 1155 -13.02 18.31 -20.46
C ALA A 1155 -13.58 16.93 -20.79
N THR A 1156 -14.43 16.44 -19.90
CA THR A 1156 -14.97 15.08 -19.93
C THR A 1156 -16.41 15.12 -20.39
N GLU A 1157 -17.23 15.99 -19.79
CA GLU A 1157 -18.67 16.04 -20.06
C GLU A 1157 -19.22 17.46 -19.85
N ILE A 1158 -20.19 17.86 -20.66
CA ILE A 1158 -20.89 19.15 -20.62
C ILE A 1158 -22.40 18.94 -20.77
N GLN A 1159 -23.15 19.26 -19.73
CA GLN A 1159 -24.60 19.08 -19.68
C GLN A 1159 -25.29 20.45 -19.54
N ALA A 1160 -26.47 20.62 -20.12
CA ALA A 1160 -27.21 21.88 -20.09
C ALA A 1160 -28.68 21.67 -19.72
N TYR A 1161 -29.16 22.44 -18.74
CA TYR A 1161 -30.49 22.25 -18.16
C TYR A 1161 -31.29 23.54 -18.01
N SER A 1162 -32.62 23.40 -18.10
CA SER A 1162 -33.62 24.45 -17.90
C SER A 1162 -34.14 24.51 -16.44
N SER A 1163 -33.93 23.43 -15.70
CA SER A 1163 -34.46 23.21 -14.35
C SER A 1163 -33.56 22.26 -13.55
N GLU A 1164 -33.87 22.06 -12.26
CA GLU A 1164 -33.13 21.17 -11.36
C GLU A 1164 -33.80 19.80 -11.25
N ALA A 1165 -32.98 18.76 -11.11
CA ALA A 1165 -33.46 17.44 -10.77
C ALA A 1165 -33.93 17.39 -9.31
N LYS A 1166 -34.85 16.47 -9.01
CA LYS A 1166 -35.44 16.32 -7.68
C LYS A 1166 -35.47 14.86 -7.26
N ALA A 1167 -35.27 14.60 -5.98
CA ALA A 1167 -35.52 13.32 -5.36
C ALA A 1167 -36.60 13.46 -4.28
N GLU A 1168 -37.51 12.49 -4.22
CA GLU A 1168 -38.56 12.42 -3.21
C GLU A 1168 -38.62 11.00 -2.61
N LEU A 1169 -38.44 10.91 -1.29
CA LEU A 1169 -38.63 9.67 -0.54
C LEU A 1169 -40.06 9.61 0.01
N SER A 1170 -40.80 8.57 -0.37
CA SER A 1170 -42.17 8.33 0.08
C SER A 1170 -42.29 6.96 0.76
N ALA A 1171 -43.07 6.87 1.84
CA ALA A 1171 -43.38 5.58 2.45
C ALA A 1171 -44.22 4.74 1.49
N SER A 1172 -43.89 3.46 1.35
CA SER A 1172 -44.70 2.55 0.55
C SER A 1172 -46.09 2.39 1.19
N SER A 1173 -47.15 2.81 0.50
CA SER A 1173 -48.51 2.46 0.88
C SER A 1173 -48.82 1.07 0.33
N ASP A 1174 -49.11 0.10 1.21
CA ASP A 1174 -49.54 -1.25 0.82
C ASP A 1174 -50.74 -1.16 -0.15
N PRO A 1175 -50.63 -1.64 -1.41
CA PRO A 1175 -51.77 -1.78 -2.29
C PRO A 1175 -52.48 -3.11 -1.94
N GLY A 1176 -53.13 -3.16 -0.78
CA GLY A 1176 -53.69 -4.40 -0.23
C GLY A 1176 -54.95 -4.18 0.59
N GLY A 1177 -55.96 -3.53 0.00
CA GLY A 1177 -57.23 -3.28 0.68
C GLY A 1177 -58.34 -2.82 -0.27
N SER A 1178 -58.66 -3.61 -1.30
CA SER A 1178 -59.91 -3.45 -2.02
C SER A 1178 -61.09 -3.83 -1.11
N SER A 1179 -61.58 -2.89 -0.32
CA SER A 1179 -62.93 -3.01 0.24
C SER A 1179 -63.93 -2.47 -0.79
N SER A 1180 -64.55 -3.42 -1.49
CA SER A 1180 -65.76 -3.21 -2.29
C SER A 1180 -66.86 -2.62 -1.41
N GLY A 1181 -67.51 -1.57 -1.94
CA GLY A 1181 -68.66 -0.92 -1.30
C GLY A 1181 -69.90 -1.81 -1.15
N GLY A 1182 -70.70 -1.42 -0.17
CA GLY A 1182 -72.02 -1.94 0.20
C GLY A 1182 -72.13 -1.76 1.72
N GLY A 1183 -72.90 -0.85 2.30
CA GLY A 1183 -74.29 -0.49 2.02
C GLY A 1183 -75.06 -0.79 3.30
N ASP A 1184 -75.82 0.20 3.81
CA ASP A 1184 -76.62 0.21 5.06
C ASP A 1184 -75.82 0.17 6.38
N GLY A 1185 -76.10 0.95 7.41
CA GLY A 1185 -77.28 1.72 7.80
C GLY A 1185 -77.41 1.58 9.32
N GLY A 1186 -77.47 2.68 10.09
CA GLY A 1186 -77.71 2.55 11.53
C GLY A 1186 -77.14 3.65 12.42
N SER A 1187 -77.98 4.64 12.67
CA SER A 1187 -77.94 5.58 13.79
C SER A 1187 -77.89 4.93 15.19
N GLY A 1188 -77.28 5.61 16.18
CA GLY A 1188 -77.56 5.42 17.62
C GLY A 1188 -76.28 5.32 18.47
N ARG A 1189 -75.74 6.36 19.12
CA ARG A 1189 -76.20 7.12 20.32
C ARG A 1189 -76.04 6.34 21.65
N PHE A 1190 -75.38 7.01 22.62
CA PHE A 1190 -75.17 6.70 24.06
C PHE A 1190 -74.11 5.62 24.39
N GLY A 1191 -73.26 5.77 25.40
CA GLY A 1191 -73.12 6.78 26.45
C GLY A 1191 -72.48 6.15 27.71
N GLY A 1192 -71.67 6.93 28.44
CA GLY A 1192 -71.19 6.67 29.82
C GLY A 1192 -70.16 5.55 29.93
N GLY A 1193 -69.07 5.63 30.68
CA GLY A 1193 -68.76 6.33 31.94
C GLY A 1193 -67.99 5.27 32.74
N ALA A 1194 -66.76 5.44 33.19
CA ALA A 1194 -66.27 6.38 34.21
C ALA A 1194 -65.37 5.56 35.17
N ALA A 1195 -64.56 6.31 35.94
CA ALA A 1195 -63.60 5.91 36.99
C ALA A 1195 -62.30 5.28 36.48
N GLY A 1196 -61.13 5.94 36.51
CA GLY A 1196 -60.60 6.91 37.52
C GLY A 1196 -59.78 6.12 38.55
N LEU A 1197 -58.62 6.53 39.05
CA LEU A 1197 -57.89 7.79 39.18
C LEU A 1197 -56.39 7.46 38.97
N GLY A 1198 -55.49 8.33 38.53
CA GLY A 1198 -55.28 9.75 38.84
C GLY A 1198 -53.85 9.85 39.42
N LEU A 1199 -52.93 10.65 38.86
CA LEU A 1199 -52.77 12.11 38.99
C LEU A 1199 -51.35 12.31 39.62
N LEU A 1200 -50.42 13.14 39.17
CA LEU A 1200 -50.48 14.50 38.63
C LEU A 1200 -49.24 14.88 37.79
N LEU A 1201 -49.52 15.61 36.70
CA LEU A 1201 -48.72 16.52 35.87
C LEU A 1201 -48.57 17.91 36.60
N PRO A 1202 -48.17 19.07 36.00
CA PRO A 1202 -47.31 19.42 34.84
C PRO A 1202 -46.44 20.70 35.06
N LEU A 1203 -45.73 21.22 34.02
CA LEU A 1203 -46.07 22.49 33.29
C LEU A 1203 -44.96 22.96 32.31
N LEU A 1204 -45.35 23.08 31.02
CA LEU A 1204 -45.19 24.18 30.03
C LEU A 1204 -43.79 24.72 29.65
N LEU A 1205 -43.48 25.27 28.46
CA LEU A 1205 -44.18 25.52 27.18
C LEU A 1205 -43.11 25.74 26.08
N ALA A 1206 -43.57 25.64 24.83
CA ALA A 1206 -42.89 25.92 23.55
C ALA A 1206 -42.28 27.33 23.36
N ALA A 1207 -41.27 27.45 22.47
CA ALA A 1207 -41.38 28.24 21.21
C ALA A 1207 -40.07 28.30 20.38
N ALA A 1208 -40.24 27.95 19.09
CA ALA A 1208 -39.49 28.24 17.87
C ALA A 1208 -38.54 29.46 17.77
N ARG A 1209 -37.40 29.31 17.04
CA ARG A 1209 -37.10 29.87 15.68
C ARG A 1209 -35.59 30.06 15.37
N ARG A 1210 -35.19 29.52 14.21
CA ARG A 1210 -34.21 29.95 13.17
C ARG A 1210 -33.39 31.26 13.37
N ARG A 1211 -32.08 31.20 13.05
CA ARG A 1211 -31.32 31.92 11.96
C ARG A 1211 -29.81 31.79 12.23
N ARG A 1212 -28.99 31.29 11.28
CA ARG A 1212 -28.18 32.00 10.24
C ARG A 1212 -27.33 33.18 10.75
N LEU A 1213 -26.01 33.12 10.44
CA LEU A 1213 -25.08 34.15 9.90
C LEU A 1213 -23.64 33.73 10.30
N ALA A 1214 -22.70 33.46 9.39
CA ALA A 1214 -21.95 34.34 8.47
C ALA A 1214 -20.88 35.21 9.17
N SER A 1215 -19.64 35.01 8.71
CA SER A 1215 -18.39 35.78 8.76
C SER A 1215 -18.36 37.20 9.37
N GLY A 1216 -17.24 37.52 10.03
CA GLY A 1216 -16.77 38.89 10.18
C GLY A 1216 -15.52 39.03 11.06
N ARG A 1217 -14.39 39.38 10.43
CA ARG A 1217 -13.15 39.85 11.05
C ARG A 1217 -13.38 41.10 11.92
N ASP A 1218 -12.62 41.21 13.01
CA ASP A 1218 -11.61 42.27 13.25
C ASP A 1218 -11.31 42.44 14.74
N GLY A 1219 -10.02 42.50 15.07
CA GLY A 1219 -9.50 43.63 15.82
C GLY A 1219 -9.39 43.52 17.34
N ALA A 1220 -8.13 43.36 17.76
CA ALA A 1220 -7.46 44.18 18.79
C ALA A 1220 -7.67 43.86 20.28
N GLU A 1221 -6.62 43.20 20.81
CA GLU A 1221 -5.70 43.76 21.81
C GLU A 1221 -6.11 43.90 23.30
N LEU A 1222 -5.13 43.45 24.11
CA LEU A 1222 -4.72 43.88 25.45
C LEU A 1222 -5.42 43.25 26.66
N GLY A 1223 -4.59 42.60 27.49
CA GLY A 1223 -4.69 42.77 28.94
C GLY A 1223 -4.49 41.53 29.80
N ALA A 1224 -3.22 41.13 29.93
CA ALA A 1224 -2.57 40.56 31.11
C ALA A 1224 -3.39 40.18 32.36
N GLY A 1225 -3.03 39.04 32.97
CA GLY A 1225 -2.93 38.97 34.43
C GLY A 1225 -3.30 37.64 35.10
N GLY A 1226 -2.33 36.73 35.17
CA GLY A 1226 -1.88 36.11 36.42
C GLY A 1226 -2.85 35.26 37.26
N GLY A 1227 -2.55 33.96 37.30
CA GLY A 1227 -2.26 33.26 38.56
C GLY A 1227 -3.40 32.50 39.25
N ARG A 1228 -3.57 31.23 38.89
CA ARG A 1228 -3.17 30.08 39.72
C ARG A 1228 -3.31 28.78 38.95
#